data_AF-A0A1E3JX77-F1
#
_entry.id   AF-A0A1E3JX77-F1
#
_cell.length_a   1.000
_cell.length_b   1.000
_cell.length_c   1.000
_cell.angle_alpha   90.00
_cell.angle_beta   90.00
_cell.angle_gamma   90.00
#
_symmetry.space_group_name_H-M   'P 1'
#
loop_
_entity.id
_entity.type
_entity.pdbx_description
1 polymer ?
#
loop_
_entity_poly.entity_id
_entity_poly.type
_entity_poly.pdbx_seq_one_letter_code
_entity_poly.pdbx_strand_id
1 'polypeptide(L)'
;MAKDAYVALRAPLPPPLESLEHARPHFTTLLTSPSSSQNTRLLLKALDGVQEAVHAFLKHKKSRKKKDGDGSGEAEQVKVDWLDTEGVQLWNLASQVGRTTPVNPTLSKADIAIVAACKLTGYRILEAATDTKGPMAFVVRLLGLTAKTMSALLDAGKTAVASQLAVQGAEFEQTLLSATDPQDSGEIKQQVSSLVWFYCARIDLLLKEGNDTFAFDIFLKAIALDEMWSLTPQEATAKCWTVGNTMLQNKTNLPLSIDWLKQGIMLVEKMVNRGLVVDRLEELHLTYCIARAQMMQAEETPQSLQAATATLNELAQLVGEEDQITLREMRVLQLHVLKRSKAPENEVKLVLEDLMKMQEWTEEKVIETLSQLASLMSDYPTLPSTSAQTFLRKALSHPDGHPHVQLIIYEGLLFAKSLSPPALGIRTAVAMLDIARKHGEYRMEDKVNVVACQTLLWNIANFNGNKERITESAHWYQLAGHDLFRELGGENTSRCLRKAALCHIKTADWGAAHDLIARCPTDEASTHYLTFLAAIRQGEVDRQQAAIDAVSSIVECSDFEAQQLVLMTHHYRSLANEKGAQPVLLASMRALLSVLTDSEMSFEVQIETITVIRCLVRMSVLELAQAEDKERVVDSILEYLQTAVELLTEDPSIGQGQTKGIAWLYKCAFNVAVQGLHSLSSKSLADLFDRSAQLMTIYEVIEPMSTDPDLPFVRGSAMFACLCGKIFLCKDLPTGPDKILLLDQLLEYIPQCRNALQGATNTAHPRYSSVSDMLRIIDTSEVELQCEAREWTAIPEILERLKDASKDREVGTTHRTLEMIANVLVSTVTYRLLEIILDICPTRYADDIKRFSRWMRAILRILLHRSGADDESAAFSYVSRALDVLKTPLGKTAYPLDEAHWLVATAWNRGLEWFSSSRVQQAKQWCEAAMTMSSFSPDLKVDRQKMHEHYQHLLDKMSS
;
A
#
# COMPACT_ATOMS: atom_id res chain seq x y z
N MET A 1 -93.69 16.73 47.61
CA MET A 1 -94.44 17.96 47.25
C MET A 1 -93.62 19.15 47.72
N ALA A 2 -93.38 20.11 46.80
CA ALA A 2 -92.82 21.48 46.94
C ALA A 2 -91.45 21.63 47.66
N LYS A 3 -90.31 21.94 47.02
CA LYS A 3 -89.87 23.13 46.24
C LYS A 3 -90.05 24.47 46.98
N ASP A 4 -88.92 25.06 47.40
CA ASP A 4 -88.53 26.48 47.37
C ASP A 4 -87.04 26.54 47.79
N ALA A 5 -86.05 26.72 46.90
CA ALA A 5 -85.68 27.91 46.12
C ALA A 5 -85.23 29.11 46.99
N TYR A 6 -83.95 29.14 47.38
CA TYR A 6 -83.23 30.39 47.65
C TYR A 6 -81.88 30.36 46.92
N VAL A 7 -81.90 30.83 45.67
CA VAL A 7 -80.72 31.22 44.92
C VAL A 7 -80.33 32.61 45.45
N ALA A 8 -79.29 32.67 46.28
CA ALA A 8 -78.63 33.94 46.58
C ALA A 8 -77.89 34.40 45.31
N LEU A 9 -78.46 35.38 44.61
CA LEU A 9 -77.77 36.15 43.59
C LEU A 9 -76.53 36.79 44.23
N ARG A 10 -75.35 36.18 44.06
CA ARG A 10 -74.09 36.92 44.14
C ARG A 10 -74.12 37.97 43.04
N ALA A 11 -73.96 39.24 43.40
CA ALA A 11 -73.69 40.29 42.41
C ALA A 11 -72.55 39.81 41.49
N PRO A 12 -72.63 40.05 40.16
CA PRO A 12 -71.59 39.61 39.25
C PRO A 12 -70.25 40.15 39.75
N LEU A 13 -69.32 39.22 40.03
CA LEU A 13 -67.98 39.58 40.44
C LEU A 13 -67.38 40.46 39.33
N PRO A 14 -66.61 41.50 39.67
CA PRO A 14 -65.91 42.27 38.67
C PRO A 14 -65.04 41.32 37.82
N PRO A 15 -64.97 41.48 36.48
CA PRO A 15 -64.30 40.53 35.58
C PRO A 15 -62.85 40.14 35.98
N PRO A 16 -62.03 41.03 36.56
CA PRO A 16 -60.72 40.65 37.08
C PRO A 16 -60.78 39.66 38.24
N LEU A 17 -61.76 39.78 39.14
CA LEU A 17 -61.93 38.90 40.30
C LEU A 17 -62.42 37.51 39.89
N GLU A 18 -63.31 37.43 38.90
CA GLU A 18 -63.74 36.15 38.31
C GLU A 18 -62.58 35.42 37.63
N SER A 19 -61.74 36.15 36.89
CA SER A 19 -60.55 35.59 36.26
C SER A 19 -59.50 35.13 37.29
N LEU A 20 -59.36 35.85 38.41
CA LEU A 20 -58.47 35.48 39.52
C LEU A 20 -58.96 34.22 40.26
N GLU A 21 -60.26 34.10 40.51
CA GLU A 21 -60.86 32.89 41.09
C GLU A 21 -60.64 31.65 40.18
N HIS A 22 -60.68 31.83 38.86
CA HIS A 22 -60.31 30.78 37.91
C HIS A 22 -58.82 30.40 37.95
N ALA A 23 -57.93 31.34 38.27
CA ALA A 23 -56.50 31.07 38.42
C ALA A 23 -56.15 30.43 39.79
N ARG A 24 -56.99 30.59 40.82
CA ARG A 24 -56.74 30.20 42.22
C ARG A 24 -56.36 28.71 42.41
N PRO A 25 -57.01 27.72 41.76
CA PRO A 25 -56.64 26.31 41.88
C PRO A 25 -55.21 26.00 41.38
N HIS A 26 -54.76 26.75 40.37
CA HIS A 26 -53.43 26.58 39.79
C HIS A 26 -52.33 27.13 40.73
N PHE A 27 -52.60 28.19 41.50
CA PHE A 27 -51.69 28.68 42.55
C PHE A 27 -51.54 27.69 43.71
N THR A 28 -52.63 27.04 44.14
CA THR A 28 -52.57 26.00 45.19
C THR A 28 -51.75 24.80 44.74
N THR A 29 -51.86 24.42 43.47
CA THR A 29 -51.07 23.33 42.86
C THR A 29 -49.58 23.68 42.80
N LEU A 30 -49.24 24.95 42.51
CA LEU A 30 -47.86 25.46 42.47
C LEU A 30 -47.16 25.39 43.84
N LEU A 31 -47.91 25.56 44.94
CA LEU A 31 -47.36 25.50 46.30
C LEU A 31 -47.25 24.08 46.88
N THR A 32 -47.92 23.10 46.28
CA THR A 32 -48.08 21.75 46.86
C THR A 32 -47.41 20.64 46.03
N SER A 33 -46.99 20.90 44.80
CA SER A 33 -46.37 19.91 43.90
C SER A 33 -45.30 20.53 43.00
N PRO A 34 -44.23 19.79 42.62
CA PRO A 34 -43.20 20.30 41.73
C PRO A 34 -43.78 20.67 40.35
N SER A 35 -43.28 21.77 39.78
CA SER A 35 -43.72 22.40 38.54
C SER A 35 -43.66 21.42 37.35
N SER A 36 -44.79 20.86 36.92
CA SER A 36 -44.88 20.12 35.66
C SER A 36 -45.04 21.08 34.48
N SER A 37 -44.46 20.77 33.32
CA SER A 37 -44.55 21.61 32.12
C SER A 37 -45.99 21.93 31.68
N GLN A 38 -46.92 21.00 31.94
CA GLN A 38 -48.34 21.15 31.67
C GLN A 38 -49.01 22.11 32.66
N ASN A 39 -48.71 21.99 33.97
CA ASN A 39 -49.25 22.88 34.99
C ASN A 39 -48.74 24.32 34.83
N THR A 40 -47.47 24.50 34.46
CA THR A 40 -46.89 25.81 34.14
C THR A 40 -47.61 26.49 32.98
N ARG A 41 -47.88 25.77 31.87
CA ARG A 41 -48.58 26.34 30.72
C ARG A 41 -50.02 26.77 31.05
N LEU A 42 -50.73 25.96 31.84
CA LEU A 42 -52.10 26.27 32.26
C LEU A 42 -52.13 27.51 33.16
N LEU A 43 -51.20 27.60 34.12
CA LEU A 43 -51.08 28.75 35.01
C LEU A 43 -50.74 30.04 34.24
N LEU A 44 -49.78 30.00 33.31
CA LEU A 44 -49.42 31.16 32.49
C LEU A 44 -50.62 31.66 31.66
N LYS A 45 -51.38 30.74 31.05
CA LYS A 45 -52.59 31.09 30.28
C LYS A 45 -53.68 31.72 31.17
N ALA A 46 -53.86 31.21 32.39
CA ALA A 46 -54.80 31.79 33.35
C ALA A 46 -54.38 33.21 33.78
N LEU A 47 -53.09 33.42 34.03
CA LEU A 47 -52.52 34.74 34.36
C LEU A 47 -52.67 35.76 33.23
N ASP A 48 -52.50 35.35 31.97
CA ASP A 48 -52.73 36.21 30.81
C ASP A 48 -54.20 36.63 30.72
N GLY A 49 -55.13 35.71 30.96
CA GLY A 49 -56.57 36.00 31.03
C GLY A 49 -56.92 37.02 32.13
N VAL A 50 -56.27 36.94 33.30
CA VAL A 50 -56.40 37.96 34.36
C VAL A 50 -55.89 39.32 33.88
N GLN A 51 -54.74 39.38 33.20
CA GLN A 51 -54.20 40.64 32.68
C GLN A 51 -55.14 41.31 31.66
N GLU A 52 -55.72 40.54 30.75
CA GLU A 52 -56.71 41.04 29.79
C GLU A 52 -57.97 41.59 30.48
N ALA A 53 -58.47 40.88 31.49
CA ALA A 53 -59.63 41.31 32.27
C ALA A 53 -59.34 42.62 33.04
N VAL A 54 -58.15 42.77 33.63
CA VAL A 54 -57.71 44.00 34.30
C VAL A 54 -57.58 45.15 33.30
N HIS A 55 -57.03 44.90 32.11
CA HIS A 55 -56.90 45.91 31.07
C HIS A 55 -58.27 46.40 30.55
N ALA A 56 -59.21 45.49 30.32
CA ALA A 56 -60.59 45.82 29.95
C ALA A 56 -61.29 46.63 31.05
N PHE A 57 -61.10 46.24 32.32
CA PHE A 57 -61.64 46.95 33.47
C PHE A 57 -61.11 48.40 33.56
N LEU A 58 -59.82 48.61 33.32
CA LEU A 58 -59.19 49.95 33.30
C LEU A 58 -59.72 50.84 32.18
N LYS A 59 -59.94 50.29 30.97
CA LYS A 59 -60.51 51.02 29.84
C LYS A 59 -61.93 51.49 30.15
N HIS A 60 -62.73 50.65 30.80
CA HIS A 60 -64.06 51.01 31.29
C HIS A 60 -64.02 52.06 32.43
N LYS A 61 -63.06 51.97 33.38
CA LYS A 61 -62.86 52.96 34.46
C LYS A 61 -62.52 54.36 33.91
N LYS A 62 -61.58 54.46 32.96
CA LYS A 62 -61.20 55.74 32.30
C LYS A 62 -62.36 56.33 31.48
N SER A 63 -63.20 55.50 30.87
CA SER A 63 -64.41 55.93 30.15
C SER A 63 -65.49 56.49 31.07
N ARG A 64 -65.60 56.01 32.31
CA ARG A 64 -66.62 56.43 33.29
C ARG A 64 -66.24 57.72 34.03
N LYS A 65 -64.98 57.85 34.45
CA LYS A 65 -64.44 59.08 35.08
C LYS A 65 -64.50 60.33 34.20
N LYS A 66 -64.65 60.17 32.87
CA LYS A 66 -64.81 61.29 31.91
C LYS A 66 -66.28 61.73 31.76
N LYS A 67 -67.24 60.97 32.28
CA LYS A 67 -68.69 61.15 32.06
C LYS A 67 -69.43 61.57 33.34
N ASP A 68 -68.96 61.13 34.50
CA ASP A 68 -69.55 61.47 35.79
C ASP A 68 -68.56 62.35 36.58
N GLY A 69 -68.99 63.57 36.88
CA GLY A 69 -68.30 64.47 37.81
C GLY A 69 -68.36 63.92 39.24
N ASP A 70 -67.27 64.19 39.96
CA ASP A 70 -66.95 63.87 41.35
C ASP A 70 -68.17 63.70 42.28
N GLY A 71 -68.45 62.47 42.74
CA GLY A 71 -69.66 62.22 43.53
C GLY A 71 -69.94 60.80 44.06
N SER A 72 -68.94 59.91 44.21
CA SER A 72 -69.17 58.64 44.94
C SER A 72 -67.89 58.03 45.54
N GLY A 73 -67.33 58.64 46.59
CA GLY A 73 -66.04 58.23 47.18
C GLY A 73 -66.03 56.87 47.89
N GLU A 74 -67.07 56.48 48.64
CA GLU A 74 -67.01 55.27 49.50
C GLU A 74 -67.12 53.95 48.71
N ALA A 75 -67.97 53.88 47.69
CA ALA A 75 -68.13 52.67 46.88
C ALA A 75 -66.99 52.49 45.85
N GLU A 76 -66.28 53.57 45.49
CA GLU A 76 -65.04 53.50 44.70
C GLU A 76 -63.84 53.08 45.56
N GLN A 77 -63.74 53.55 46.80
CA GLN A 77 -62.67 53.19 47.73
C GLN A 77 -62.68 51.69 48.06
N VAL A 78 -63.84 51.13 48.42
CA VAL A 78 -64.00 49.69 48.69
C VAL A 78 -63.69 48.83 47.45
N LYS A 79 -63.90 49.35 46.24
CA LYS A 79 -63.56 48.68 44.96
C LYS A 79 -62.07 48.77 44.60
N VAL A 80 -61.33 49.67 45.22
CA VAL A 80 -59.89 49.86 45.04
C VAL A 80 -59.12 49.03 46.08
N ASP A 81 -59.61 48.95 47.31
CA ASP A 81 -58.93 48.25 48.41
C ASP A 81 -58.82 46.73 48.19
N TRP A 82 -59.82 46.09 47.57
CA TRP A 82 -59.73 44.65 47.25
C TRP A 82 -58.73 44.38 46.11
N LEU A 83 -58.62 45.28 45.12
CA LEU A 83 -57.61 45.15 44.05
C LEU A 83 -56.21 45.27 44.64
N ASP A 84 -55.97 46.22 45.54
CA ASP A 84 -54.66 46.33 46.21
C ASP A 84 -54.35 45.06 47.02
N THR A 85 -55.34 44.55 47.76
CA THR A 85 -55.20 43.31 48.57
C THR A 85 -54.83 42.09 47.72
N GLU A 86 -55.57 41.82 46.64
CA GLU A 86 -55.28 40.68 45.75
C GLU A 86 -53.95 40.86 44.99
N GLY A 87 -53.63 42.10 44.57
CA GLY A 87 -52.38 42.43 43.91
C GLY A 87 -51.16 42.18 44.81
N VAL A 88 -51.23 42.59 46.08
CA VAL A 88 -50.18 42.32 47.08
C VAL A 88 -50.06 40.82 47.38
N GLN A 89 -51.18 40.10 47.49
CA GLN A 89 -51.14 38.65 47.71
C GLN A 89 -50.45 37.92 46.55
N LEU A 90 -50.77 38.27 45.31
CA LEU A 90 -50.15 37.69 44.12
C LEU A 90 -48.65 38.05 44.03
N TRP A 91 -48.29 39.28 44.43
CA TRP A 91 -46.89 39.71 44.50
C TRP A 91 -46.09 38.95 45.57
N ASN A 92 -46.67 38.71 46.74
CA ASN A 92 -46.07 37.93 47.82
C ASN A 92 -45.93 36.46 47.41
N LEU A 93 -46.92 35.90 46.72
CA LEU A 93 -46.83 34.56 46.14
C LEU A 93 -45.69 34.46 45.12
N ALA A 94 -45.56 35.44 44.21
CA ALA A 94 -44.44 35.49 43.28
C ALA A 94 -43.09 35.57 44.00
N SER A 95 -43.04 36.32 45.10
CA SER A 95 -41.85 36.42 45.94
C SER A 95 -41.54 35.13 46.70
N GLN A 96 -42.56 34.35 47.08
CA GLN A 96 -42.40 33.05 47.74
C GLN A 96 -41.89 31.99 46.76
N VAL A 97 -42.41 31.96 45.53
CA VAL A 97 -41.96 31.05 44.46
C VAL A 97 -40.55 31.42 44.00
N GLY A 98 -40.20 32.71 44.00
CA GLY A 98 -38.87 33.21 43.64
C GLY A 98 -37.79 33.06 44.71
N ARG A 99 -38.07 32.46 45.87
CA ARG A 99 -37.06 32.19 46.91
C ARG A 99 -36.42 30.83 46.66
N THR A 100 -35.09 30.82 46.55
CA THR A 100 -34.31 29.59 46.59
C THR A 100 -34.38 28.99 47.99
N THR A 101 -34.48 27.66 48.07
CA THR A 101 -34.54 26.92 49.34
C THR A 101 -33.35 25.95 49.41
N PRO A 102 -32.97 25.42 50.58
CA PRO A 102 -31.85 24.47 50.67
C PRO A 102 -32.03 23.21 49.79
N VAL A 103 -33.27 22.89 49.43
CA VAL A 103 -33.66 21.75 48.60
C VAL A 103 -33.71 22.10 47.10
N ASN A 104 -33.85 23.38 46.74
CA ASN A 104 -33.81 23.89 45.37
C ASN A 104 -32.97 25.18 45.32
N PRO A 105 -31.63 25.05 45.16
CA PRO A 105 -30.72 26.20 45.20
C PRO A 105 -30.82 27.09 43.96
N THR A 106 -31.38 26.60 42.84
CA THR A 106 -31.54 27.34 41.59
C THR A 106 -32.97 27.21 41.05
N LEU A 107 -33.58 28.33 40.68
CA LEU A 107 -34.93 28.35 40.08
C LEU A 107 -34.91 27.72 38.67
N SER A 108 -35.91 26.89 38.34
CA SER A 108 -36.04 26.36 36.98
C SER A 108 -36.50 27.45 36.01
N LYS A 109 -36.28 27.27 34.70
CA LYS A 109 -36.81 28.17 33.66
C LYS A 109 -38.35 28.33 33.76
N ALA A 110 -39.05 27.29 34.19
CA ALA A 110 -40.49 27.33 34.42
C ALA A 110 -40.85 28.21 35.62
N ASP A 111 -40.10 28.12 36.72
CA ASP A 111 -40.34 28.93 37.92
C ASP A 111 -40.03 30.41 37.65
N ILE A 112 -38.96 30.72 36.92
CA ILE A 112 -38.63 32.09 36.49
C ILE A 112 -39.76 32.69 35.63
N ALA A 113 -40.30 31.91 34.67
CA ALA A 113 -41.41 32.34 33.85
C ALA A 113 -42.70 32.59 34.65
N ILE A 114 -42.97 31.74 35.65
CA ILE A 114 -44.12 31.89 36.56
C ILE A 114 -43.95 33.13 37.45
N VAL A 115 -42.77 33.32 38.06
CA VAL A 115 -42.47 34.51 38.89
C VAL A 115 -42.64 35.79 38.09
N ALA A 116 -42.14 35.83 36.86
CA ALA A 116 -42.28 36.99 35.98
C ALA A 116 -43.75 37.26 35.62
N ALA A 117 -44.53 36.23 35.29
CA ALA A 117 -45.95 36.36 34.98
C ALA A 117 -46.77 36.79 36.19
N CYS A 118 -46.54 36.21 37.38
CA CYS A 118 -47.21 36.60 38.62
C CYS A 118 -46.86 38.04 39.04
N LYS A 119 -45.58 38.46 38.93
CA LYS A 119 -45.18 39.85 39.19
C LYS A 119 -45.82 40.82 38.21
N LEU A 120 -45.89 40.48 36.92
CA LEU A 120 -46.57 41.31 35.92
C LEU A 120 -48.07 41.44 36.19
N THR A 121 -48.77 40.32 36.44
CA THR A 121 -50.20 40.35 36.76
C THR A 121 -50.46 41.11 38.06
N GLY A 122 -49.65 40.86 39.11
CA GLY A 122 -49.72 41.58 40.37
C GLY A 122 -49.48 43.07 40.19
N TYR A 123 -48.47 43.46 39.43
CA TYR A 123 -48.20 44.86 39.07
C TYR A 123 -49.40 45.50 38.35
N ARG A 124 -49.99 44.85 37.34
CA ARG A 124 -51.15 45.42 36.61
C ARG A 124 -52.37 45.61 37.50
N ILE A 125 -52.60 44.71 38.46
CA ILE A 125 -53.67 44.84 39.45
C ILE A 125 -53.39 46.02 40.40
N LEU A 126 -52.15 46.13 40.90
CA LEU A 126 -51.73 47.22 41.79
C LEU A 126 -51.74 48.58 41.09
N GLU A 127 -51.32 48.63 39.83
CA GLU A 127 -51.43 49.80 38.95
C GLU A 127 -52.89 50.24 38.79
N ALA A 128 -53.82 49.29 38.72
CA ALA A 128 -55.24 49.60 38.61
C ALA A 128 -55.90 50.09 39.91
N ALA A 129 -55.37 49.64 41.04
CA ALA A 129 -55.77 50.06 42.38
C ALA A 129 -55.23 51.46 42.74
N THR A 130 -54.02 51.78 42.31
CA THR A 130 -53.32 53.00 42.74
C THR A 130 -53.72 54.23 41.91
N ASP A 131 -54.04 55.37 42.55
CA ASP A 131 -54.23 56.65 41.85
C ASP A 131 -52.89 57.36 41.68
N THR A 132 -52.43 57.52 40.43
CA THR A 132 -51.16 58.18 40.10
C THR A 132 -51.16 59.69 40.36
N LYS A 133 -52.32 60.28 40.66
CA LYS A 133 -52.46 61.67 41.12
C LYS A 133 -52.49 61.82 42.65
N GLY A 134 -52.36 60.71 43.39
CA GLY A 134 -52.36 60.68 44.85
C GLY A 134 -51.02 61.07 45.49
N PRO A 135 -50.81 60.73 46.78
CA PRO A 135 -49.54 60.95 47.49
C PRO A 135 -48.31 60.42 46.74
N MET A 136 -47.19 61.14 46.80
CA MET A 136 -45.94 60.75 46.13
C MET A 136 -45.43 59.36 46.52
N ALA A 137 -45.71 58.90 47.74
CA ALA A 137 -45.42 57.55 48.20
C ALA A 137 -46.03 56.46 47.29
N PHE A 138 -47.16 56.73 46.65
CA PHE A 138 -47.79 55.81 45.70
C PHE A 138 -47.01 55.71 44.38
N VAL A 139 -46.50 56.83 43.87
CA VAL A 139 -45.65 56.85 42.66
C VAL A 139 -44.31 56.17 42.95
N VAL A 140 -43.72 56.41 44.13
CA VAL A 140 -42.49 55.71 44.59
C VAL A 140 -42.72 54.20 44.70
N ARG A 141 -43.86 53.76 45.25
CA ARG A 141 -44.24 52.34 45.33
C ARG A 141 -44.41 51.73 43.94
N LEU A 142 -45.13 52.41 43.04
CA LEU A 142 -45.33 51.94 41.67
C LEU A 142 -44.01 51.82 40.92
N LEU A 143 -43.13 52.82 41.00
CA LEU A 143 -41.82 52.77 40.35
C LEU A 143 -40.96 51.60 40.86
N GLY A 144 -40.92 51.36 42.18
CA GLY A 144 -40.21 50.22 42.75
C GLY A 144 -40.80 48.86 42.32
N LEU A 145 -42.13 48.77 42.15
CA LEU A 145 -42.78 47.58 41.60
C LEU A 145 -42.50 47.43 40.09
N THR A 146 -42.48 48.52 39.33
CA THR A 146 -42.10 48.53 37.91
C THR A 146 -40.69 47.98 37.75
N ALA A 147 -39.72 48.49 38.52
CA ALA A 147 -38.33 48.02 38.50
C ALA A 147 -38.20 46.51 38.77
N LYS A 148 -38.84 46.02 39.85
CA LYS A 148 -38.82 44.60 40.24
C LYS A 148 -39.55 43.69 39.24
N THR A 149 -40.57 44.21 38.55
CA THR A 149 -41.30 43.49 37.50
C THR A 149 -40.48 43.42 36.23
N MET A 150 -39.86 44.54 35.84
CA MET A 150 -38.95 44.61 34.70
C MET A 150 -37.80 43.61 34.85
N SER A 151 -37.09 43.62 35.98
CA SER A 151 -36.01 42.67 36.25
C SER A 151 -36.48 41.21 36.09
N ALA A 152 -37.62 40.82 36.69
CA ALA A 152 -38.15 39.47 36.55
C ALA A 152 -38.56 39.11 35.10
N LEU A 153 -39.08 40.07 34.33
CA LEU A 153 -39.39 39.87 32.91
C LEU A 153 -38.13 39.70 32.07
N LEU A 154 -37.08 40.46 32.36
CA LEU A 154 -35.79 40.33 31.72
C LEU A 154 -35.18 38.96 32.02
N ASP A 155 -35.26 38.47 33.25
CA ASP A 155 -34.78 37.12 33.63
C ASP A 155 -35.55 36.01 32.88
N ALA A 156 -36.85 36.21 32.66
CA ALA A 156 -37.70 35.31 31.87
C ALA A 156 -37.55 35.49 30.34
N GLY A 157 -36.70 36.41 29.87
CA GLY A 157 -36.48 36.69 28.44
C GLY A 157 -37.61 37.45 27.74
N LYS A 158 -38.57 38.02 28.47
CA LYS A 158 -39.71 38.78 27.92
C LYS A 158 -39.37 40.28 27.73
N THR A 159 -38.39 40.57 26.86
CA THR A 159 -37.85 41.92 26.64
C THR A 159 -38.90 42.92 26.12
N ALA A 160 -39.77 42.53 25.19
CA ALA A 160 -40.79 43.42 24.62
C ALA A 160 -41.76 43.98 25.67
N VAL A 161 -42.16 43.17 26.66
CA VAL A 161 -43.06 43.61 27.74
C VAL A 161 -42.31 44.47 28.76
N ALA A 162 -41.04 44.13 29.05
CA ALA A 162 -40.19 44.96 29.90
C ALA A 162 -39.94 46.35 29.28
N SER A 163 -39.79 46.45 27.96
CA SER A 163 -39.65 47.71 27.23
C SER A 163 -40.91 48.59 27.35
N GLN A 164 -42.10 48.00 27.26
CA GLN A 164 -43.36 48.72 27.51
C GLN A 164 -43.45 49.25 28.96
N LEU A 165 -43.05 48.44 29.95
CA LEU A 165 -43.01 48.87 31.35
C LEU A 165 -41.96 49.95 31.60
N ALA A 166 -40.84 49.95 30.88
CA ALA A 166 -39.81 50.97 31.00
C ALA A 166 -40.32 52.35 30.57
N VAL A 167 -41.12 52.41 29.50
CA VAL A 167 -41.78 53.66 29.06
C VAL A 167 -42.73 54.18 30.15
N GLN A 168 -43.53 53.30 30.74
CA GLN A 168 -44.43 53.67 31.84
C GLN A 168 -43.65 54.10 33.10
N GLY A 169 -42.58 53.40 33.44
CA GLY A 169 -41.70 53.77 34.54
C GLY A 169 -41.02 55.12 34.34
N ALA A 170 -40.71 55.49 33.10
CA ALA A 170 -40.16 56.81 32.78
C ALA A 170 -41.16 57.95 33.03
N GLU A 171 -42.47 57.71 32.88
CA GLU A 171 -43.51 58.69 33.27
C GLU A 171 -43.54 58.89 34.81
N PHE A 172 -43.36 57.82 35.58
CA PHE A 172 -43.24 57.88 37.04
C PHE A 172 -41.93 58.57 37.47
N GLU A 173 -40.82 58.27 36.80
CA GLU A 173 -39.53 58.94 36.99
C GLU A 173 -39.67 60.47 36.80
N GLN A 174 -40.27 60.92 35.68
CA GLN A 174 -40.50 62.35 35.43
C GLN A 174 -41.41 63.01 36.48
N THR A 175 -42.43 62.28 36.94
CA THR A 175 -43.33 62.77 38.00
C THR A 175 -42.59 62.95 39.32
N LEU A 176 -41.68 62.05 39.66
CA LEU A 176 -40.87 62.13 40.87
C LEU A 176 -39.78 63.21 40.80
N LEU A 177 -39.19 63.45 39.61
CA LEU A 177 -38.17 64.47 39.40
C LEU A 177 -38.75 65.90 39.32
N SER A 178 -40.03 66.05 38.99
CA SER A 178 -40.72 67.35 38.89
C SER A 178 -41.43 67.78 40.18
N ALA A 179 -41.50 66.91 41.18
CA ALA A 179 -42.08 67.20 42.49
C ALA A 179 -41.13 68.07 43.34
N THR A 180 -41.66 69.05 44.07
CA THR A 180 -40.91 69.85 45.06
C THR A 180 -40.34 68.98 46.19
N ASP A 181 -39.12 69.29 46.64
CA ASP A 181 -38.32 68.50 47.59
C ASP A 181 -39.12 67.96 48.79
N PRO A 182 -39.01 66.65 49.11
CA PRO A 182 -39.63 66.07 50.30
C PRO A 182 -39.05 66.66 51.58
N GLN A 183 -39.89 66.94 52.57
CA GLN A 183 -39.45 67.51 53.86
C GLN A 183 -38.85 66.46 54.82
N ASP A 184 -39.07 65.16 54.56
CA ASP A 184 -38.63 64.08 55.45
C ASP A 184 -37.45 63.27 54.85
N SER A 185 -36.39 63.16 55.64
CA SER A 185 -35.19 62.40 55.30
C SER A 185 -35.47 60.93 54.95
N GLY A 186 -36.52 60.32 55.52
CA GLY A 186 -36.89 58.93 55.26
C GLY A 186 -37.55 58.69 53.90
N GLU A 187 -38.38 59.63 53.45
CA GLU A 187 -39.07 59.58 52.16
C GLU A 187 -38.08 59.77 51.00
N ILE A 188 -37.08 60.65 51.19
CA ILE A 188 -35.97 60.84 50.25
C ILE A 188 -35.22 59.52 50.02
N LYS A 189 -34.93 58.73 51.09
CA LYS A 189 -34.22 57.44 50.93
C LYS A 189 -35.02 56.45 50.09
N GLN A 190 -36.33 56.37 50.32
CA GLN A 190 -37.19 55.44 49.58
C GLN A 190 -37.35 55.86 48.12
N GLN A 191 -37.46 57.17 47.86
CA GLN A 191 -37.52 57.72 46.51
C GLN A 191 -36.23 57.44 45.73
N VAL A 192 -35.06 57.76 46.31
CA VAL A 192 -33.75 57.50 45.68
C VAL A 192 -33.55 56.00 45.44
N SER A 193 -33.87 55.16 46.42
CA SER A 193 -33.76 53.71 46.26
C SER A 193 -34.62 53.20 45.08
N SER A 194 -35.90 53.57 45.02
CA SER A 194 -36.79 53.16 43.92
C SER A 194 -36.31 53.65 42.55
N LEU A 195 -35.74 54.86 42.46
CA LEU A 195 -35.13 55.38 41.22
C LEU A 195 -33.90 54.57 40.82
N VAL A 196 -32.99 54.26 41.76
CA VAL A 196 -31.79 53.45 41.50
C VAL A 196 -32.15 52.04 41.04
N TRP A 197 -33.12 51.38 41.68
CA TRP A 197 -33.62 50.07 41.24
C TRP A 197 -34.21 50.12 39.84
N PHE A 198 -34.95 51.18 39.51
CA PHE A 198 -35.50 51.38 38.18
C PHE A 198 -34.41 51.59 37.13
N TYR A 199 -33.41 52.43 37.41
CA TYR A 199 -32.27 52.61 36.50
C TYR A 199 -31.51 51.31 36.30
N CYS A 200 -31.27 50.51 37.35
CA CYS A 200 -30.63 49.20 37.22
C CYS A 200 -31.39 48.27 36.26
N ALA A 201 -32.71 48.15 36.41
CA ALA A 201 -33.55 47.35 35.53
C ALA A 201 -33.59 47.92 34.09
N ARG A 202 -33.52 49.24 33.93
CA ARG A 202 -33.46 49.92 32.63
C ARG A 202 -32.13 49.72 31.92
N ILE A 203 -31.01 49.73 32.65
CA ILE A 203 -29.68 49.41 32.13
C ILE A 203 -29.68 47.99 31.57
N ASP A 204 -30.19 47.01 32.34
CA ASP A 204 -30.24 45.61 31.92
C ASP A 204 -31.14 45.40 30.69
N LEU A 205 -32.22 46.19 30.56
CA LEU A 205 -33.05 46.21 29.35
C LEU A 205 -32.29 46.79 28.15
N LEU A 206 -31.65 47.95 28.30
CA LEU A 206 -30.93 48.64 27.23
C LEU A 206 -29.76 47.81 26.70
N LEU A 207 -29.03 47.12 27.57
CA LEU A 207 -27.98 46.18 27.19
C LEU A 207 -28.54 44.99 26.38
N LYS A 208 -29.74 44.49 26.71
CA LYS A 208 -30.41 43.43 25.92
C LYS A 208 -30.95 43.93 24.58
N GLU A 209 -31.28 45.21 24.47
CA GLU A 209 -31.69 45.87 23.22
C GLU A 209 -30.49 46.30 22.36
N GLY A 210 -29.25 46.19 22.88
CA GLY A 210 -28.01 46.57 22.19
C GLY A 210 -27.73 48.08 22.18
N ASN A 211 -28.35 48.84 23.09
CA ASN A 211 -28.17 50.28 23.21
C ASN A 211 -27.18 50.62 24.34
N ASP A 212 -25.92 50.22 24.14
CA ASP A 212 -24.90 50.17 25.18
C ASP A 212 -24.49 51.56 25.70
N THR A 213 -24.39 52.56 24.81
CA THR A 213 -23.99 53.93 25.18
C THR A 213 -25.03 54.57 26.09
N PHE A 214 -26.31 54.41 25.75
CA PHE A 214 -27.39 54.93 26.57
C PHE A 214 -27.50 54.19 27.90
N ALA A 215 -27.21 52.88 27.93
CA ALA A 215 -27.12 52.12 29.19
C ALA A 215 -26.05 52.71 30.13
N PHE A 216 -24.88 53.07 29.59
CA PHE A 216 -23.80 53.70 30.37
C PHE A 216 -24.19 55.09 30.90
N ASP A 217 -24.86 55.92 30.09
CA ASP A 217 -25.34 57.23 30.53
C ASP A 217 -26.34 57.12 31.69
N ILE A 218 -27.25 56.13 31.63
CA ILE A 218 -28.20 55.85 32.72
C ILE A 218 -27.47 55.33 33.97
N PHE A 219 -26.40 54.54 33.80
CA PHE A 219 -25.57 54.08 34.90
C PHE A 219 -24.85 55.21 35.62
N LEU A 220 -24.25 56.15 34.87
CA LEU A 220 -23.63 57.35 35.46
C LEU A 220 -24.65 58.19 36.24
N LYS A 221 -25.87 58.34 35.72
CA LYS A 221 -26.97 59.00 36.43
C LYS A 221 -27.35 58.28 37.72
N ALA A 222 -27.43 56.95 37.69
CA ALA A 222 -27.76 56.14 38.87
C ALA A 222 -26.70 56.30 39.98
N ILE A 223 -25.41 56.27 39.63
CA ILE A 223 -24.31 56.48 40.60
C ILE A 223 -24.30 57.90 41.15
N ALA A 224 -24.57 58.90 40.32
CA ALA A 224 -24.60 60.30 40.75
C ALA A 224 -25.74 60.56 41.76
N LEU A 225 -26.88 59.87 41.59
CA LEU A 225 -28.02 59.94 42.50
C LEU A 225 -27.81 59.14 43.79
N ASP A 226 -27.02 58.06 43.74
CA ASP A 226 -26.85 57.13 44.85
C ASP A 226 -25.70 57.53 45.82
N GLU A 227 -25.77 58.73 46.41
CA GLU A 227 -24.82 59.14 47.45
C GLU A 227 -24.90 58.29 48.73
N MET A 228 -26.03 57.59 48.90
CA MET A 228 -26.46 56.85 50.08
C MET A 228 -26.26 55.32 49.99
N TRP A 229 -25.77 54.79 48.86
CA TRP A 229 -25.53 53.35 48.62
C TRP A 229 -26.79 52.48 48.78
N SER A 230 -27.84 52.88 48.10
CA SER A 230 -29.06 52.11 47.91
C SER A 230 -28.80 50.81 47.15
N LEU A 231 -27.85 50.84 46.20
CA LEU A 231 -27.19 49.66 45.66
C LEU A 231 -25.92 49.41 46.48
N THR A 232 -25.60 48.17 46.83
CA THR A 232 -24.32 47.94 47.50
C THR A 232 -23.19 48.35 46.55
N PRO A 233 -22.16 49.06 47.02
CA PRO A 233 -21.05 49.46 46.16
C PRO A 233 -20.38 48.28 45.43
N GLN A 234 -20.40 47.10 46.04
CA GLN A 234 -19.95 45.83 45.47
C GLN A 234 -20.82 45.35 44.30
N GLU A 235 -22.15 45.50 44.38
CA GLU A 235 -23.04 45.19 43.25
C GLU A 235 -22.80 46.15 42.07
N ALA A 236 -22.45 47.42 42.35
CA ALA A 236 -22.12 48.40 41.32
C ALA A 236 -20.79 48.05 40.60
N THR A 237 -19.74 47.70 41.36
CA THR A 237 -18.45 47.27 40.79
C THR A 237 -18.58 45.94 40.04
N ALA A 238 -19.33 44.98 40.58
CA ALA A 238 -19.62 43.72 39.90
C ALA A 238 -20.39 43.94 38.59
N LYS A 239 -21.33 44.90 38.54
CA LYS A 239 -22.03 45.27 37.31
C LYS A 239 -21.07 45.89 36.28
N CYS A 240 -20.21 46.83 36.69
CA CYS A 240 -19.14 47.37 35.84
C CYS A 240 -18.26 46.27 35.23
N TRP A 241 -17.80 45.34 36.05
CA TRP A 241 -16.98 44.21 35.59
C TRP A 241 -17.76 43.31 34.63
N THR A 242 -18.99 42.93 34.98
CA THR A 242 -19.81 42.02 34.16
C THR A 242 -20.12 42.62 32.79
N VAL A 243 -20.56 43.88 32.75
CA VAL A 243 -20.88 44.57 31.49
C VAL A 243 -19.60 44.80 30.68
N GLY A 244 -18.53 45.30 31.31
CA GLY A 244 -17.25 45.52 30.65
C GLY A 244 -16.65 44.23 30.07
N ASN A 245 -16.65 43.14 30.85
CA ASN A 245 -16.11 41.84 30.44
C ASN A 245 -16.98 41.14 29.38
N THR A 246 -18.32 41.27 29.43
CA THR A 246 -19.18 40.71 28.36
C THR A 246 -18.95 41.43 27.02
N MET A 247 -18.81 42.76 27.04
CA MET A 247 -18.41 43.54 25.86
C MET A 247 -17.03 43.15 25.34
N LEU A 248 -16.09 42.88 26.26
CA LEU A 248 -14.74 42.42 25.96
C LEU A 248 -14.73 41.04 25.28
N GLN A 249 -15.51 40.08 25.81
CA GLN A 249 -15.63 38.73 25.28
C GLN A 249 -16.30 38.71 23.91
N ASN A 250 -17.35 39.51 23.72
CA ASN A 250 -18.07 39.63 22.45
C ASN A 250 -17.34 40.50 21.42
N LYS A 251 -16.23 41.16 21.82
CA LYS A 251 -15.48 42.13 21.01
C LYS A 251 -16.35 43.27 20.47
N THR A 252 -17.31 43.73 21.28
CA THR A 252 -18.26 44.79 20.91
C THR A 252 -17.92 46.06 21.66
N ASN A 253 -17.78 47.19 20.93
CA ASN A 253 -17.57 48.53 21.50
C ASN A 253 -16.47 48.59 22.59
N LEU A 254 -15.24 48.22 22.21
CA LEU A 254 -14.08 48.18 23.11
C LEU A 254 -13.82 49.48 23.91
N PRO A 255 -13.98 50.69 23.34
CA PRO A 255 -13.83 51.93 24.11
C PRO A 255 -14.83 52.01 25.28
N LEU A 256 -16.09 51.66 25.03
CA LEU A 256 -17.13 51.68 26.06
C LEU A 256 -16.91 50.61 27.12
N SER A 257 -16.40 49.43 26.75
CA SER A 257 -15.95 48.40 27.71
C SER A 257 -14.90 48.96 28.67
N ILE A 258 -13.91 49.70 28.16
CA ILE A 258 -12.88 50.36 28.98
C ILE A 258 -13.54 51.38 29.91
N ASP A 259 -14.50 52.18 29.43
CA ASP A 259 -15.19 53.17 30.25
C ASP A 259 -15.99 52.52 31.39
N TRP A 260 -16.73 51.44 31.13
CA TRP A 260 -17.42 50.66 32.17
C TRP A 260 -16.46 50.15 33.24
N LEU A 261 -15.32 49.59 32.83
CA LEU A 261 -14.32 49.04 33.76
C LEU A 261 -13.62 50.14 34.57
N LYS A 262 -13.26 51.27 33.94
CA LYS A 262 -12.67 52.44 34.62
C LYS A 262 -13.62 53.04 35.66
N GLN A 263 -14.92 53.12 35.35
CA GLN A 263 -15.91 53.53 36.34
C GLN A 263 -15.98 52.56 37.53
N GLY A 264 -15.78 51.26 37.28
CA GLY A 264 -15.61 50.27 38.34
C GLY A 264 -14.44 50.61 39.28
N ILE A 265 -13.27 50.96 38.73
CA ILE A 265 -12.11 51.38 39.54
C ILE A 265 -12.41 52.66 40.33
N MET A 266 -13.03 53.66 39.70
CA MET A 266 -13.40 54.90 40.39
C MET A 266 -14.38 54.65 41.56
N LEU A 267 -15.27 53.66 41.43
CA LEU A 267 -16.15 53.23 42.52
C LEU A 267 -15.37 52.55 43.64
N VAL A 268 -14.40 51.69 43.30
CA VAL A 268 -13.48 51.07 44.28
C VAL A 268 -12.71 52.14 45.05
N GLU A 269 -12.10 53.11 44.37
CA GLU A 269 -11.40 54.22 45.01
C GLU A 269 -12.33 55.03 45.93
N LYS A 270 -13.56 55.30 45.49
CA LYS A 270 -14.58 56.01 46.30
C LYS A 270 -14.98 55.22 47.55
N MET A 271 -15.03 53.89 47.48
CA MET A 271 -15.26 53.02 48.63
C MET A 271 -14.10 53.08 49.64
N VAL A 272 -12.87 52.94 49.14
CA VAL A 272 -11.65 52.99 49.96
C VAL A 272 -11.53 54.34 50.67
N ASN A 273 -11.76 55.45 49.95
CA ASN A 273 -11.73 56.80 50.51
C ASN A 273 -12.79 57.03 51.61
N ARG A 274 -13.88 56.25 51.62
CA ARG A 274 -14.92 56.28 52.66
C ARG A 274 -14.67 55.27 53.79
N GLY A 275 -13.54 54.57 53.78
CA GLY A 275 -13.13 53.63 54.82
C GLY A 275 -13.77 52.24 54.75
N LEU A 276 -14.35 51.86 53.61
CA LEU A 276 -14.83 50.50 53.39
C LEU A 276 -13.66 49.55 53.07
N VAL A 277 -13.76 48.32 53.56
CA VAL A 277 -12.88 47.23 53.15
C VAL A 277 -13.36 46.72 51.79
N VAL A 278 -12.56 46.92 50.76
CA VAL A 278 -12.78 46.36 49.42
C VAL A 278 -11.88 45.14 49.24
N ASP A 279 -12.42 44.10 48.61
CA ASP A 279 -11.62 42.93 48.22
C ASP A 279 -10.63 43.32 47.13
N ARG A 280 -9.33 43.04 47.34
CA ARG A 280 -8.28 43.34 46.35
C ARG A 280 -8.50 42.61 45.03
N LEU A 281 -9.24 41.50 45.04
CA LEU A 281 -9.59 40.75 43.84
C LEU A 281 -10.47 41.57 42.87
N GLU A 282 -11.33 42.46 43.36
CA GLU A 282 -12.19 43.28 42.49
C GLU A 282 -11.37 44.28 41.66
N GLU A 283 -10.44 44.98 42.32
CA GLU A 283 -9.53 45.94 41.68
C GLU A 283 -8.59 45.24 40.69
N LEU A 284 -8.12 44.04 41.05
CA LEU A 284 -7.27 43.21 40.21
C LEU A 284 -7.99 42.78 38.91
N HIS A 285 -9.19 42.24 39.02
CA HIS A 285 -9.98 41.79 37.87
C HIS A 285 -10.35 42.95 36.93
N LEU A 286 -10.73 44.11 37.49
CA LEU A 286 -11.03 45.31 36.69
C LEU A 286 -9.79 45.78 35.93
N THR A 287 -8.65 45.90 36.61
CA THR A 287 -7.38 46.37 36.02
C THR A 287 -6.89 45.42 34.93
N TYR A 288 -6.98 44.11 35.14
CA TYR A 288 -6.67 43.10 34.13
C TYR A 288 -7.57 43.21 32.89
N CYS A 289 -8.90 43.32 33.08
CA CYS A 289 -9.84 43.50 31.98
C CYS A 289 -9.58 44.79 31.19
N ILE A 290 -9.17 45.89 31.85
CA ILE A 290 -8.79 47.15 31.19
C ILE A 290 -7.54 46.95 30.32
N ALA A 291 -6.48 46.35 30.88
CA ALA A 291 -5.25 46.09 30.15
C ALA A 291 -5.52 45.22 28.90
N ARG A 292 -6.36 44.19 29.05
CA ARG A 292 -6.78 43.32 27.94
C ARG A 292 -7.63 44.06 26.90
N ALA A 293 -8.54 44.93 27.32
CA ALA A 293 -9.36 45.76 26.44
C ALA A 293 -8.50 46.75 25.62
N GLN A 294 -7.57 47.42 26.28
CA GLN A 294 -6.63 48.35 25.64
C GLN A 294 -5.70 47.64 24.66
N MET A 295 -5.24 46.43 24.97
CA MET A 295 -4.44 45.61 24.06
C MET A 295 -5.22 45.23 22.78
N MET A 296 -6.51 44.86 22.91
CA MET A 296 -7.35 44.60 21.75
C MET A 296 -7.66 45.88 20.95
N GLN A 297 -7.87 47.02 21.63
CA GLN A 297 -8.05 48.31 20.97
C GLN A 297 -6.79 48.76 20.19
N ALA A 298 -5.61 48.25 20.56
CA ALA A 298 -4.37 48.52 19.83
C ALA A 298 -4.35 47.94 18.40
N GLU A 299 -5.34 47.11 18.04
CA GLU A 299 -5.66 46.76 16.65
C GLU A 299 -6.05 47.96 15.80
N GLU A 300 -6.79 48.88 16.38
CA GLU A 300 -7.36 50.02 15.65
C GLU A 300 -6.58 51.32 15.94
N THR A 301 -6.04 51.47 17.17
CA THR A 301 -5.41 52.71 17.61
C THR A 301 -4.05 52.47 18.29
N PRO A 302 -2.91 52.82 17.67
CA PRO A 302 -1.58 52.50 18.21
C PRO A 302 -1.22 53.19 19.54
N GLN A 303 -1.88 54.31 19.88
CA GLN A 303 -1.71 55.00 21.17
C GLN A 303 -2.20 54.16 22.36
N SER A 304 -3.16 53.26 22.15
CA SER A 304 -3.69 52.38 23.21
C SER A 304 -2.69 51.32 23.68
N LEU A 305 -1.62 51.06 22.91
CA LEU A 305 -0.54 50.16 23.34
C LEU A 305 0.26 50.74 24.51
N GLN A 306 0.54 52.05 24.51
CA GLN A 306 1.22 52.71 25.63
C GLN A 306 0.35 52.70 26.90
N ALA A 307 -0.97 52.89 26.74
CA ALA A 307 -1.92 52.78 27.83
C ALA A 307 -1.97 51.34 28.39
N ALA A 308 -1.98 50.32 27.52
CA ALA A 308 -1.94 48.92 27.95
C ALA A 308 -0.66 48.60 28.75
N THR A 309 0.51 49.10 28.33
CA THR A 309 1.76 48.93 29.07
C THR A 309 1.72 49.62 30.44
N ALA A 310 1.16 50.83 30.53
CA ALA A 310 1.01 51.54 31.79
C ALA A 310 0.09 50.78 32.76
N THR A 311 -1.10 50.36 32.29
CA THR A 311 -2.05 49.57 33.08
C THR A 311 -1.47 48.21 33.52
N LEU A 312 -0.63 47.58 32.68
CA LEU A 312 0.09 46.35 33.07
C LEU A 312 1.12 46.58 34.18
N ASN A 313 1.81 47.73 34.19
CA ASN A 313 2.74 48.08 35.25
C ASN A 313 2.01 48.37 36.57
N GLU A 314 0.83 48.97 36.50
CA GLU A 314 -0.07 49.16 37.65
C GLU A 314 -0.55 47.80 38.17
N LEU A 315 -1.01 46.90 37.28
CA LEU A 315 -1.39 45.54 37.64
C LEU A 315 -0.25 44.78 38.32
N ALA A 316 0.99 44.92 37.83
CA ALA A 316 2.16 44.28 38.42
C ALA A 316 2.48 44.77 39.84
N GLN A 317 2.05 45.97 40.23
CA GLN A 317 2.18 46.48 41.60
C GLN A 317 1.10 45.95 42.53
N LEU A 318 -0.05 45.57 41.98
CA LEU A 318 -1.22 45.07 42.72
C LEU A 318 -1.17 43.55 42.95
N VAL A 319 -0.60 42.80 42.00
CA VAL A 319 -0.44 41.33 42.11
C VAL A 319 0.64 40.99 43.15
N GLY A 320 0.25 40.28 44.21
CA GLY A 320 1.21 39.67 45.14
C GLY A 320 1.84 38.41 44.55
N GLU A 321 3.05 38.04 44.98
CA GLU A 321 3.75 36.82 44.52
C GLU A 321 2.98 35.52 44.79
N GLU A 322 2.00 35.55 45.69
CA GLU A 322 1.16 34.41 46.07
C GLU A 322 0.07 34.07 45.02
N ASP A 323 -0.35 35.01 44.16
CA ASP A 323 -1.37 34.78 43.13
C ASP A 323 -0.76 34.41 41.77
N GLN A 324 -0.37 33.14 41.64
CA GLN A 324 0.29 32.61 40.43
C GLN A 324 -0.60 32.62 39.19
N ILE A 325 -1.93 32.52 39.36
CA ILE A 325 -2.89 32.47 38.24
C ILE A 325 -2.92 33.83 37.55
N THR A 326 -3.12 34.90 38.33
CA THR A 326 -3.18 36.26 37.78
C THR A 326 -1.81 36.70 37.26
N LEU A 327 -0.72 36.29 37.91
CA LEU A 327 0.65 36.59 37.44
C LEU A 327 0.91 35.96 36.06
N ARG A 328 0.45 34.71 35.85
CA ARG A 328 0.53 34.05 34.55
C ARG A 328 -0.27 34.79 33.48
N GLU A 329 -1.53 35.11 33.76
CA GLU A 329 -2.40 35.84 32.81
C GLU A 329 -1.82 37.21 32.44
N MET A 330 -1.27 37.93 33.43
CA MET A 330 -0.55 39.18 33.22
C MET A 330 0.67 38.98 32.31
N ARG A 331 1.49 37.94 32.53
CA ARG A 331 2.68 37.67 31.69
C ARG A 331 2.29 37.27 30.27
N VAL A 332 1.19 36.54 30.08
CA VAL A 332 0.64 36.27 28.74
C VAL A 332 0.25 37.59 28.06
N LEU A 333 -0.45 38.48 28.76
CA LEU A 333 -0.83 39.78 28.21
C LEU A 333 0.39 40.67 27.90
N GLN A 334 1.40 40.66 28.77
CA GLN A 334 2.69 41.35 28.54
C GLN A 334 3.39 40.82 27.29
N LEU A 335 3.37 39.51 27.05
CA LEU A 335 3.93 38.91 25.83
C LEU A 335 3.24 39.46 24.57
N HIS A 336 1.92 39.58 24.58
CA HIS A 336 1.16 40.16 23.46
C HIS A 336 1.53 41.63 23.21
N VAL A 337 1.69 42.41 24.27
CA VAL A 337 2.13 43.81 24.19
C VAL A 337 3.55 43.91 23.61
N LEU A 338 4.49 43.13 24.13
CA LEU A 338 5.88 43.11 23.66
C LEU A 338 5.97 42.70 22.18
N LYS A 339 5.24 41.64 21.79
CA LYS A 339 5.14 41.20 20.39
C LYS A 339 4.67 42.33 19.49
N ARG A 340 3.57 42.99 19.85
CA ARG A 340 2.97 44.07 19.05
C ARG A 340 3.85 45.32 18.97
N SER A 341 4.57 45.62 20.06
CA SER A 341 5.54 46.71 20.11
C SER A 341 6.85 46.44 19.36
N LYS A 342 7.07 45.20 18.88
CA LYS A 342 8.34 44.73 18.31
C LYS A 342 9.53 44.98 19.24
N ALA A 343 9.33 44.65 20.52
CA ALA A 343 10.35 44.74 21.56
C ALA A 343 11.61 43.92 21.21
N PRO A 344 12.79 44.24 21.78
CA PRO A 344 13.98 43.42 21.57
C PRO A 344 13.76 41.97 22.04
N GLU A 345 14.31 41.01 21.30
CA GLU A 345 14.13 39.56 21.53
C GLU A 345 14.44 39.12 22.97
N ASN A 346 15.41 39.77 23.63
CA ASN A 346 15.79 39.48 25.01
C ASN A 346 14.65 39.75 26.01
N GLU A 347 13.87 40.81 25.82
CA GLU A 347 12.74 41.14 26.70
C GLU A 347 11.61 40.12 26.53
N VAL A 348 11.32 39.73 25.29
CA VAL A 348 10.34 38.68 24.97
C VAL A 348 10.78 37.34 25.59
N LYS A 349 12.06 37.01 25.48
CA LYS A 349 12.64 35.78 26.04
C LYS A 349 12.48 35.70 27.56
N LEU A 350 12.74 36.80 28.29
CA LEU A 350 12.58 36.82 29.75
C LEU A 350 11.14 36.52 30.17
N VAL A 351 10.16 37.13 29.49
CA VAL A 351 8.73 36.88 29.77
C VAL A 351 8.35 35.43 29.48
N LEU A 352 8.85 34.85 28.38
CA LEU A 352 8.65 33.43 28.06
C LEU A 352 9.28 32.51 29.12
N GLU A 353 10.48 32.81 29.58
CA GLU A 353 11.15 32.02 30.62
C GLU A 353 10.38 32.06 31.94
N ASP A 354 9.81 33.20 32.30
CA ASP A 354 8.96 33.38 33.48
C ASP A 354 7.63 32.65 33.34
N LEU A 355 6.97 32.73 32.17
CA LEU A 355 5.77 31.94 31.87
C LEU A 355 6.04 30.44 32.04
N MET A 356 7.18 29.96 31.53
CA MET A 356 7.58 28.57 31.67
C MET A 356 7.99 28.20 33.11
N LYS A 357 8.33 29.15 34.00
CA LYS A 357 8.60 28.85 35.42
C LYS A 357 7.30 28.62 36.18
N MET A 358 6.25 29.38 35.84
CA MET A 358 4.91 29.29 36.44
C MET A 358 4.01 28.27 35.71
N GLN A 359 4.63 27.28 35.05
CA GLN A 359 3.87 26.32 34.25
C GLN A 359 3.18 25.30 35.17
N GLU A 360 1.86 25.29 35.14
CA GLU A 360 1.05 24.14 35.54
C GLU A 360 1.02 23.08 34.43
N TRP A 361 1.29 21.83 34.79
CA TRP A 361 1.38 20.71 33.84
C TRP A 361 0.01 20.10 33.48
N THR A 362 -0.91 20.95 33.03
CA THR A 362 -2.18 20.53 32.44
C THR A 362 -2.12 20.66 30.92
N GLU A 363 -2.83 19.80 30.19
CA GLU A 363 -2.81 19.76 28.72
C GLU A 363 -3.22 21.13 28.12
N GLU A 364 -4.28 21.74 28.64
CA GLU A 364 -4.76 23.06 28.21
C GLU A 364 -3.69 24.15 28.37
N LYS A 365 -2.99 24.18 29.50
CA LYS A 365 -1.95 25.19 29.78
C LYS A 365 -0.65 24.94 29.00
N VAL A 366 -0.33 23.69 28.67
CA VAL A 366 0.79 23.37 27.79
C VAL A 366 0.48 23.81 26.37
N ILE A 367 -0.72 23.49 25.86
CA ILE A 367 -1.18 23.93 24.53
C ILE A 367 -1.22 25.46 24.44
N GLU A 368 -1.73 26.14 25.48
CA GLU A 368 -1.72 27.60 25.55
C GLU A 368 -0.29 28.14 25.38
N THR A 369 0.68 27.61 26.12
CA THR A 369 2.09 28.06 26.05
C THR A 369 2.70 27.79 24.67
N LEU A 370 2.46 26.62 24.08
CA LEU A 370 2.91 26.29 22.73
C LEU A 370 2.26 27.19 21.67
N SER A 371 0.98 27.54 21.83
CA SER A 371 0.28 28.48 20.95
C SER A 371 0.87 29.89 21.02
N GLN A 372 1.28 30.34 22.22
CA GLN A 372 1.97 31.62 22.39
C GLN A 372 3.31 31.62 21.64
N LEU A 373 4.09 30.54 21.75
CA LEU A 373 5.33 30.37 20.99
C LEU A 373 5.09 30.35 19.48
N ALA A 374 4.08 29.61 19.00
CA ALA A 374 3.72 29.55 17.59
C ALA A 374 3.36 30.94 17.04
N SER A 375 2.66 31.75 17.84
CA SER A 375 2.29 33.11 17.44
C SER A 375 3.51 34.00 17.16
N LEU A 376 4.65 33.76 17.82
CA LEU A 376 5.87 34.57 17.71
C LEU A 376 6.69 34.24 16.46
N MET A 377 6.38 33.16 15.74
CA MET A 377 7.17 32.68 14.60
C MET A 377 7.34 33.71 13.48
N SER A 378 6.35 34.58 13.26
CA SER A 378 6.40 35.62 12.22
C SER A 378 7.40 36.72 12.53
N ASP A 379 7.48 37.11 13.81
CA ASP A 379 8.25 38.28 14.25
C ASP A 379 9.65 37.88 14.75
N TYR A 380 9.76 36.70 15.38
CA TYR A 380 11.00 36.15 15.94
C TYR A 380 11.19 34.69 15.49
N PRO A 381 11.79 34.43 14.32
CA PRO A 381 11.82 33.08 13.75
C PRO A 381 12.53 32.04 14.62
N THR A 382 13.63 32.42 15.28
CA THR A 382 14.48 31.52 16.07
C THR A 382 13.95 31.27 17.49
N LEU A 383 13.34 32.29 18.10
CA LEU A 383 12.96 32.29 19.51
C LEU A 383 12.02 31.13 19.89
N PRO A 384 10.92 30.82 19.14
CA PRO A 384 10.02 29.70 19.46
C PRO A 384 10.74 28.36 19.55
N SER A 385 11.69 28.11 18.64
CA SER A 385 12.43 26.85 18.60
C SER A 385 13.40 26.69 19.79
N THR A 386 14.07 27.79 20.19
CA THR A 386 14.94 27.79 21.38
C THR A 386 14.14 27.73 22.67
N SER A 387 12.99 28.41 22.71
CA SER A 387 12.08 28.40 23.85
C SER A 387 11.42 27.03 24.02
N ALA A 388 11.05 26.35 22.94
CA ALA A 388 10.55 24.97 22.99
C ALA A 388 11.61 23.99 23.54
N GLN A 389 12.89 24.16 23.23
CA GLN A 389 13.96 23.37 23.86
C GLN A 389 14.06 23.64 25.37
N THR A 390 13.97 24.90 25.80
CA THR A 390 13.98 25.25 27.23
C THR A 390 12.75 24.69 27.94
N PHE A 391 11.59 24.76 27.29
CA PHE A 391 10.35 24.21 27.80
C PHE A 391 10.41 22.69 27.93
N LEU A 392 10.98 22.01 26.92
CA LEU A 392 11.24 20.58 26.95
C LEU A 392 12.15 20.18 28.13
N ARG A 393 13.23 20.92 28.39
CA ARG A 393 14.09 20.65 29.57
C ARG A 393 13.34 20.78 30.88
N LYS A 394 12.46 21.77 31.01
CA LYS A 394 11.62 21.95 32.21
C LYS A 394 10.59 20.82 32.36
N ALA A 395 9.96 20.40 31.26
CA ALA A 395 9.03 19.28 31.24
C ALA A 395 9.70 17.97 31.68
N LEU A 396 10.94 17.73 31.23
CA LEU A 396 11.70 16.56 31.63
C LEU A 396 12.12 16.58 33.11
N SER A 397 12.36 17.77 33.67
CA SER A 397 12.74 17.92 35.09
C SER A 397 11.59 17.74 36.10
N HIS A 398 10.34 17.65 35.64
CA HIS A 398 9.16 17.54 36.50
C HIS A 398 8.36 16.27 36.16
N PRO A 399 7.97 15.43 37.13
CA PRO A 399 7.22 14.19 36.86
C PRO A 399 5.91 14.45 36.10
N ASP A 400 5.16 15.47 36.52
CA ASP A 400 3.89 15.86 35.86
C ASP A 400 4.09 16.41 34.44
N GLY A 401 5.31 16.79 34.07
CA GLY A 401 5.64 17.27 32.73
C GLY A 401 5.89 16.16 31.71
N HIS A 402 6.18 14.93 32.16
CA HIS A 402 6.51 13.79 31.29
C HIS A 402 5.41 13.44 30.28
N PRO A 403 4.10 13.42 30.63
CA PRO A 403 3.03 13.16 29.67
C PRO A 403 2.99 14.17 28.51
N HIS A 404 3.46 15.39 28.73
CA HIS A 404 3.38 16.49 27.77
C HIS A 404 4.63 16.63 26.89
N VAL A 405 5.71 15.91 27.20
CA VAL A 405 6.97 15.98 26.46
C VAL A 405 6.79 15.70 24.97
N GLN A 406 5.94 14.76 24.60
CA GLN A 406 5.71 14.39 23.20
C GLN A 406 5.04 15.52 22.42
N LEU A 407 4.05 16.19 23.02
CA LEU A 407 3.39 17.36 22.43
C LEU A 407 4.39 18.52 22.23
N ILE A 408 5.26 18.75 23.21
CA ILE A 408 6.31 19.78 23.13
C ILE A 408 7.32 19.44 22.02
N ILE A 409 7.71 18.17 21.89
CA ILE A 409 8.58 17.72 20.79
C ILE A 409 7.89 17.93 19.44
N TYR A 410 6.63 17.51 19.31
CA TYR A 410 5.86 17.62 18.06
C TYR A 410 5.77 19.07 17.58
N GLU A 411 5.31 19.98 18.45
CA GLU A 411 5.22 21.42 18.12
C GLU A 411 6.60 22.05 17.89
N GLY A 412 7.61 21.68 18.68
CA GLY A 412 8.96 22.19 18.46
C GLY A 412 9.60 21.71 17.15
N LEU A 413 9.26 20.52 16.66
CA LEU A 413 9.65 20.05 15.31
C LEU A 413 8.96 20.89 14.21
N LEU A 414 7.71 21.32 14.41
CA LEU A 414 7.04 22.26 13.50
C LEU A 414 7.74 23.63 13.50
N PHE A 415 8.17 24.13 14.66
CA PHE A 415 8.96 25.35 14.73
C PHE A 415 10.30 25.18 14.01
N ALA A 416 11.00 24.07 14.24
CA ALA A 416 12.28 23.78 13.60
C ALA A 416 12.16 23.71 12.06
N LYS A 417 11.07 23.16 11.52
CA LYS A 417 10.78 23.12 10.08
C LYS A 417 10.72 24.51 9.44
N SER A 418 10.21 25.49 10.18
CA SER A 418 9.98 26.86 9.67
C SER A 418 11.25 27.72 9.61
N LEU A 419 12.35 27.26 10.23
CA LEU A 419 13.60 28.00 10.31
C LEU A 419 14.31 28.10 8.96
N SER A 420 14.91 29.26 8.72
CA SER A 420 15.81 29.53 7.60
C SER A 420 17.15 30.01 8.13
N PRO A 421 18.30 29.44 7.70
CA PRO A 421 18.46 28.39 6.69
C PRO A 421 18.00 27.00 7.17
N PRO A 422 17.63 26.07 6.26
CA PRO A 422 17.11 24.74 6.61
C PRO A 422 18.04 23.90 7.51
N ALA A 423 19.35 24.09 7.40
CA ALA A 423 20.34 23.43 8.24
C ALA A 423 20.18 23.80 9.74
N LEU A 424 19.76 25.02 10.04
CA LEU A 424 19.46 25.45 11.41
C LEU A 424 18.24 24.71 11.97
N GLY A 425 17.22 24.47 11.13
CA GLY A 425 16.06 23.64 11.45
C GLY A 425 16.44 22.22 11.83
N ILE A 426 17.26 21.56 11.00
CA ILE A 426 17.74 20.19 11.26
C ILE A 426 18.53 20.14 12.58
N ARG A 427 19.49 21.05 12.79
CA ARG A 427 20.28 21.11 14.04
C ARG A 427 19.41 21.30 15.29
N THR A 428 18.38 22.13 15.18
CA THR A 428 17.43 22.38 16.27
C THR A 428 16.59 21.14 16.57
N ALA A 429 16.10 20.45 15.54
CA ALA A 429 15.36 19.20 15.68
C ALA A 429 16.22 18.09 16.31
N VAL A 430 17.49 17.94 15.88
CA VAL A 430 18.47 17.02 16.49
C VAL A 430 18.63 17.33 17.98
N ALA A 431 18.89 18.60 18.33
CA ALA A 431 19.09 19.01 19.71
C ALA A 431 17.87 18.69 20.60
N MET A 432 16.65 18.88 20.09
CA MET A 432 15.42 18.55 20.82
C MET A 432 15.30 17.05 21.10
N LEU A 433 15.52 16.20 20.08
CA LEU A 433 15.44 14.75 20.24
C LEU A 433 16.56 14.21 21.15
N ASP A 434 17.76 14.79 21.08
CA ASP A 434 18.88 14.48 21.96
C ASP A 434 18.61 14.85 23.42
N ILE A 435 17.98 16.01 23.68
CA ILE A 435 17.60 16.43 25.03
C ILE A 435 16.67 15.40 25.67
N ALA A 436 15.65 14.96 24.93
CA ALA A 436 14.71 13.94 25.41
C ALA A 436 15.41 12.58 25.62
N ARG A 437 16.29 12.18 24.71
CA ARG A 437 16.98 10.87 24.78
C ARG A 437 18.01 10.78 25.91
N LYS A 438 18.70 11.87 26.23
CA LYS A 438 19.75 11.94 27.27
C LYS A 438 19.16 11.97 28.68
N HIS A 439 17.88 12.30 28.84
CA HIS A 439 17.21 12.27 30.12
C HIS A 439 16.86 10.81 30.48
N GLY A 440 17.71 10.16 31.27
CA GLY A 440 17.67 8.71 31.50
C GLY A 440 16.38 8.15 32.09
N GLU A 441 15.54 8.98 32.69
CA GLU A 441 14.25 8.60 33.27
C GLU A 441 13.09 8.63 32.27
N TYR A 442 13.22 9.34 31.14
CA TYR A 442 12.13 9.52 30.20
C TYR A 442 12.16 8.49 29.07
N ARG A 443 11.04 7.80 28.86
CA ARG A 443 10.79 6.99 27.67
C ARG A 443 9.44 7.35 27.09
N MET A 444 9.33 7.29 25.77
CA MET A 444 8.03 7.41 25.13
C MET A 444 7.23 6.14 25.42
N GLU A 445 6.04 6.29 26.00
CA GLU A 445 5.18 5.17 26.38
C GLU A 445 4.13 4.85 25.30
N ASP A 446 3.69 5.86 24.54
CA ASP A 446 2.64 5.72 23.52
C ASP A 446 3.19 5.59 22.09
N LYS A 447 2.86 4.47 21.45
CA LYS A 447 3.18 4.18 20.04
C LYS A 447 2.51 5.17 19.08
N VAL A 448 1.30 5.66 19.37
CA VAL A 448 0.57 6.62 18.51
C VAL A 448 1.37 7.91 18.36
N ASN A 449 1.91 8.42 19.47
CA ASN A 449 2.66 9.68 19.51
C ASN A 449 4.04 9.55 18.84
N VAL A 450 4.68 8.38 18.95
CA VAL A 450 5.91 8.07 18.19
C VAL A 450 5.64 8.08 16.70
N VAL A 451 4.57 7.41 16.25
CA VAL A 451 4.17 7.36 14.83
C VAL A 451 3.81 8.76 14.33
N ALA A 452 3.15 9.59 15.13
CA ALA A 452 2.83 10.98 14.77
C ALA A 452 4.10 11.81 14.52
N CYS A 453 5.10 11.72 15.41
CA CYS A 453 6.39 12.39 15.24
C CYS A 453 7.15 11.88 14.00
N GLN A 454 7.21 10.56 13.80
CA GLN A 454 7.86 9.95 12.63
C GLN A 454 7.17 10.35 11.32
N THR A 455 5.83 10.41 11.31
CA THR A 455 5.02 10.83 10.15
C THR A 455 5.25 12.30 9.84
N LEU A 456 5.33 13.17 10.86
CA LEU A 456 5.67 14.57 10.68
C LEU A 456 7.06 14.72 10.04
N LEU A 457 8.07 14.06 10.58
CA LEU A 457 9.45 14.09 10.06
C LEU A 457 9.53 13.55 8.63
N TRP A 458 8.81 12.46 8.32
CA TRP A 458 8.69 11.89 6.98
C TRP A 458 8.07 12.89 5.99
N ASN A 459 7.00 13.59 6.39
CA ASN A 459 6.35 14.59 5.55
C ASN A 459 7.25 15.82 5.32
N ILE A 460 8.03 16.23 6.32
CA ILE A 460 9.04 17.28 6.17
C ILE A 460 10.14 16.83 5.19
N ALA A 461 10.61 15.59 5.31
CA ALA A 461 11.61 15.04 4.42
C ALA A 461 11.12 14.95 2.96
N ASN A 462 9.88 14.46 2.73
CA ASN A 462 9.24 14.43 1.41
C ASN A 462 9.13 15.83 0.80
N PHE A 463 8.70 16.81 1.59
CA PHE A 463 8.58 18.19 1.12
C PHE A 463 9.93 18.77 0.66
N ASN A 464 11.01 18.49 1.37
CA ASN A 464 12.36 18.90 0.95
C ASN A 464 12.85 18.12 -0.28
N GLY A 465 12.55 16.83 -0.37
CA GLY A 465 12.86 15.99 -1.53
C GLY A 465 12.18 16.47 -2.81
N ASN A 466 10.89 16.87 -2.73
CA ASN A 466 10.15 17.45 -3.85
C ASN A 466 10.70 18.80 -4.32
N LYS A 467 11.48 19.50 -3.48
CA LYS A 467 12.18 20.75 -3.81
C LYS A 467 13.63 20.54 -4.24
N GLU A 468 14.01 19.30 -4.57
CA GLU A 468 15.38 18.90 -4.95
C GLU A 468 16.45 19.14 -3.88
N ARG A 469 16.04 19.38 -2.62
CA ARG A 469 16.94 19.50 -1.46
C ARG A 469 17.22 18.11 -0.86
N ILE A 470 17.94 17.29 -1.62
CA ILE A 470 18.11 15.86 -1.34
C ILE A 470 18.92 15.63 -0.06
N THR A 471 19.96 16.43 0.17
CA THR A 471 20.80 16.36 1.38
C THR A 471 19.99 16.62 2.64
N GLU A 472 19.17 17.66 2.67
CA GLU A 472 18.33 18.00 3.82
C GLU A 472 17.22 16.96 4.02
N SER A 473 16.64 16.46 2.93
CA SER A 473 15.66 15.36 2.97
C SER A 473 16.25 14.12 3.67
N ALA A 474 17.50 13.76 3.37
CA ALA A 474 18.20 12.65 4.02
C ALA A 474 18.30 12.82 5.55
N HIS A 475 18.70 14.02 6.01
CA HIS A 475 18.81 14.32 7.44
C HIS A 475 17.45 14.27 8.16
N TRP A 476 16.37 14.77 7.53
CA TRP A 476 15.03 14.70 8.12
C TRP A 476 14.51 13.25 8.22
N TYR A 477 14.81 12.39 7.24
CA TYR A 477 14.51 10.96 7.36
C TYR A 477 15.36 10.27 8.44
N GLN A 478 16.63 10.65 8.57
CA GLN A 478 17.50 10.13 9.63
C GLN A 478 16.99 10.51 11.03
N LEU A 479 16.41 11.71 11.18
CA LEU A 479 15.74 12.13 12.42
C LEU A 479 14.51 11.28 12.74
N ALA A 480 13.74 10.85 11.73
CA ALA A 480 12.63 9.92 11.96
C ALA A 480 13.11 8.53 12.41
N GLY A 481 14.37 8.18 12.09
CA GLY A 481 15.07 7.00 12.57
C GLY A 481 15.91 7.21 13.85
N HIS A 482 15.66 8.28 14.60
CA HIS A 482 16.44 8.61 15.81
C HIS A 482 16.24 7.59 16.94
N ASP A 483 17.25 7.41 17.79
CA ASP A 483 17.29 6.42 18.86
C ASP A 483 16.18 6.58 19.91
N LEU A 484 15.60 7.77 20.00
CA LEU A 484 14.43 8.06 20.83
C LEU A 484 13.21 7.22 20.43
N PHE A 485 13.07 6.90 19.14
CA PHE A 485 11.94 6.16 18.59
C PHE A 485 12.20 4.65 18.49
N ARG A 486 13.40 4.17 18.85
CA ARG A 486 13.83 2.79 18.57
C ARG A 486 12.93 1.71 19.20
N GLU A 487 12.49 1.90 20.44
CA GLU A 487 11.71 0.90 21.18
C GLU A 487 10.28 0.71 20.64
N LEU A 488 9.63 1.77 20.17
CA LEU A 488 8.22 1.76 19.74
C LEU A 488 8.02 2.00 18.24
N GLY A 489 9.05 2.47 17.53
CA GLY A 489 8.98 2.85 16.12
C GLY A 489 9.04 1.68 15.15
N GLY A 490 9.56 0.52 15.56
CA GLY A 490 9.57 -0.73 14.79
C GLY A 490 9.94 -0.53 13.30
N GLU A 491 9.09 -1.04 12.41
CA GLU A 491 9.21 -0.97 10.94
C GLU A 491 9.26 0.46 10.36
N ASN A 492 8.60 1.44 11.00
CA ASN A 492 8.64 2.82 10.50
C ASN A 492 10.05 3.41 10.59
N THR A 493 10.82 3.00 11.59
CA THR A 493 12.22 3.40 11.77
C THR A 493 13.09 2.87 10.62
N SER A 494 13.01 1.56 10.31
CA SER A 494 13.78 0.95 9.21
C SER A 494 13.38 1.57 7.86
N ARG A 495 12.08 1.80 7.63
CA ARG A 495 11.56 2.47 6.43
C ARG A 495 12.11 3.89 6.25
N CYS A 496 12.19 4.68 7.32
CA CYS A 496 12.76 6.02 7.28
C CYS A 496 14.26 5.99 6.98
N LEU A 497 15.02 5.11 7.63
CA LEU A 497 16.46 4.95 7.40
C LEU A 497 16.75 4.49 5.96
N ARG A 498 15.97 3.56 5.42
CA ARG A 498 16.04 3.11 4.01
C ARG A 498 15.82 4.28 3.04
N LYS A 499 14.87 5.19 3.32
CA LYS A 499 14.70 6.40 2.50
C LYS A 499 15.84 7.41 2.65
N ALA A 500 16.39 7.57 3.84
CA ALA A 500 17.59 8.39 4.05
C ALA A 500 18.77 7.85 3.23
N ALA A 501 19.02 6.53 3.29
CA ALA A 501 20.07 5.87 2.51
C ALA A 501 19.86 6.06 1.00
N LEU A 502 18.62 5.95 0.51
CA LEU A 502 18.29 6.22 -0.89
C LEU A 502 18.61 7.67 -1.31
N CYS A 503 18.41 8.65 -0.43
CA CYS A 503 18.82 10.04 -0.68
C CYS A 503 20.35 10.17 -0.77
N HIS A 504 21.11 9.55 0.13
CA HIS A 504 22.58 9.54 0.07
C HIS A 504 23.13 8.82 -1.18
N ILE A 505 22.49 7.73 -1.62
CA ILE A 505 22.79 7.04 -2.89
C ILE A 505 22.59 7.98 -4.09
N LYS A 506 21.56 8.85 -4.06
CA LYS A 506 21.33 9.83 -5.14
C LYS A 506 22.37 10.94 -5.16
N THR A 507 22.89 11.34 -4.00
CA THR A 507 23.95 12.36 -3.88
C THR A 507 25.36 11.79 -3.98
N ALA A 508 25.50 10.49 -4.23
CA ALA A 508 26.77 9.74 -4.28
C ALA A 508 27.59 9.79 -2.97
N ASP A 509 26.92 9.91 -1.83
CA ASP A 509 27.54 9.81 -0.50
C ASP A 509 27.44 8.37 0.01
N TRP A 510 28.37 7.53 -0.45
CA TRP A 510 28.32 6.09 -0.21
C TRP A 510 28.56 5.72 1.25
N GLY A 511 29.47 6.41 1.95
CA GLY A 511 29.78 6.12 3.35
C GLY A 511 28.54 6.24 4.24
N ALA A 512 27.85 7.37 4.15
CA ALA A 512 26.62 7.59 4.90
C ALA A 512 25.49 6.61 4.49
N ALA A 513 25.40 6.25 3.21
CA ALA A 513 24.42 5.27 2.74
C ALA A 513 24.65 3.88 3.36
N HIS A 514 25.89 3.39 3.38
CA HIS A 514 26.23 2.08 3.94
C HIS A 514 26.03 2.04 5.46
N ASP A 515 26.41 3.09 6.18
CA ASP A 515 26.19 3.19 7.63
C ASP A 515 24.70 3.14 8.00
N LEU A 516 23.84 3.75 7.17
CA LEU A 516 22.39 3.72 7.36
C LEU A 516 21.78 2.36 7.02
N ILE A 517 22.26 1.71 5.95
CA ILE A 517 21.83 0.36 5.56
C ILE A 517 22.22 -0.66 6.64
N ALA A 518 23.42 -0.57 7.21
CA ALA A 518 23.88 -1.46 8.28
C ALA A 518 23.06 -1.37 9.57
N ARG A 519 22.30 -0.29 9.76
CA ARG A 519 21.39 -0.10 10.90
C ARG A 519 20.00 -0.66 10.66
N CYS A 520 19.70 -1.11 9.43
CA CYS A 520 18.42 -1.71 9.08
C CYS A 520 18.45 -3.24 9.28
N PRO A 521 17.29 -3.87 9.50
CA PRO A 521 17.17 -5.32 9.54
C PRO A 521 17.57 -5.98 8.21
N THR A 522 18.24 -7.14 8.29
CA THR A 522 18.70 -7.94 7.14
C THR A 522 17.72 -9.04 6.73
N ASP A 523 16.55 -9.11 7.36
CA ASP A 523 15.42 -9.98 7.01
C ASP A 523 14.44 -9.33 6.02
N GLU A 524 14.64 -8.03 5.73
CA GLU A 524 13.81 -7.25 4.81
C GLU A 524 14.45 -7.18 3.40
N ALA A 525 13.72 -7.62 2.38
CA ALA A 525 14.10 -7.61 0.97
C ALA A 525 14.47 -6.21 0.46
N SER A 526 13.76 -5.19 0.96
CA SER A 526 14.05 -3.79 0.66
C SER A 526 15.44 -3.32 1.11
N THR A 527 16.01 -3.90 2.16
CA THR A 527 17.37 -3.59 2.64
C THR A 527 18.41 -4.18 1.67
N HIS A 528 18.20 -5.41 1.23
CA HIS A 528 19.04 -6.04 0.20
C HIS A 528 18.97 -5.31 -1.14
N TYR A 529 17.77 -4.84 -1.54
CA TYR A 529 17.61 -4.01 -2.74
C TYR A 529 18.45 -2.72 -2.68
N LEU A 530 18.49 -2.04 -1.54
CA LEU A 530 19.32 -0.83 -1.37
C LEU A 530 20.82 -1.15 -1.32
N THR A 531 21.19 -2.27 -0.69
CA THR A 531 22.58 -2.77 -0.67
C THR A 531 23.08 -3.01 -2.10
N PHE A 532 22.27 -3.69 -2.91
CA PHE A 532 22.52 -3.87 -4.33
C PHE A 532 22.61 -2.53 -5.07
N LEU A 533 21.64 -1.63 -4.89
CA LEU A 533 21.61 -0.34 -5.58
C LEU A 533 22.85 0.52 -5.28
N ALA A 534 23.30 0.53 -4.02
CA ALA A 534 24.51 1.22 -3.60
C ALA A 534 25.76 0.58 -4.24
N ALA A 535 25.88 -0.75 -4.21
CA ALA A 535 27.02 -1.47 -4.77
C ALA A 535 27.15 -1.24 -6.29
N ILE A 536 26.05 -1.28 -7.04
CA ILE A 536 26.10 -1.11 -8.50
C ILE A 536 26.45 0.32 -8.91
N ARG A 537 25.93 1.33 -8.20
CA ARG A 537 26.15 2.74 -8.56
C ARG A 537 27.52 3.26 -8.17
N GLN A 538 28.13 2.67 -7.15
CA GLN A 538 29.49 2.99 -6.73
C GLN A 538 30.54 2.48 -7.74
N GLY A 539 30.28 1.35 -8.41
CA GLY A 539 31.06 0.89 -9.57
C GLY A 539 32.44 0.29 -9.25
N GLU A 540 32.72 -0.04 -7.98
CA GLU A 540 33.96 -0.72 -7.57
C GLU A 540 33.89 -2.23 -7.86
N VAL A 541 34.97 -2.79 -8.44
CA VAL A 541 35.07 -4.22 -8.79
C VAL A 541 34.89 -5.11 -7.56
N ASP A 542 35.42 -4.69 -6.41
CA ASP A 542 35.36 -5.44 -5.14
C ASP A 542 33.94 -5.56 -4.56
N ARG A 543 32.99 -4.73 -5.00
CA ARG A 543 31.60 -4.75 -4.51
C ARG A 543 30.61 -5.45 -5.45
N GLN A 544 31.07 -5.96 -6.58
CA GLN A 544 30.24 -6.81 -7.43
C GLN A 544 29.80 -8.07 -6.68
N GLN A 545 30.67 -8.63 -5.83
CA GLN A 545 30.32 -9.76 -4.98
C GLN A 545 29.22 -9.39 -3.98
N ALA A 546 29.32 -8.23 -3.31
CA ALA A 546 28.27 -7.77 -2.41
C ALA A 546 26.92 -7.55 -3.11
N ALA A 547 26.92 -7.15 -4.39
CA ALA A 547 25.69 -7.06 -5.18
C ALA A 547 25.10 -8.43 -5.51
N ILE A 548 25.94 -9.44 -5.77
CA ILE A 548 25.51 -10.84 -5.98
C ILE A 548 24.95 -11.42 -4.68
N ASP A 549 25.65 -11.24 -3.57
CA ASP A 549 25.20 -11.72 -2.26
C ASP A 549 23.84 -11.12 -1.89
N ALA A 550 23.65 -9.81 -2.15
CA ALA A 550 22.36 -9.16 -1.95
C ALA A 550 21.25 -9.71 -2.85
N VAL A 551 21.55 -10.09 -4.10
CA VAL A 551 20.59 -10.76 -5.00
C VAL A 551 20.24 -12.16 -4.50
N SER A 552 21.18 -12.89 -3.91
CA SER A 552 20.90 -14.21 -3.35
C SER A 552 20.05 -14.12 -2.07
N SER A 553 20.41 -13.22 -1.15
CA SER A 553 19.70 -13.07 0.12
C SER A 553 18.30 -12.48 -0.02
N ILE A 554 18.02 -11.69 -1.06
CA ILE A 554 16.68 -11.08 -1.23
C ILE A 554 15.58 -12.12 -1.41
N VAL A 555 15.90 -13.29 -1.97
CA VAL A 555 14.95 -14.38 -2.24
C VAL A 555 14.59 -15.13 -0.95
N GLU A 556 15.43 -15.07 0.07
CA GLU A 556 15.22 -15.72 1.37
C GLU A 556 14.36 -14.86 2.32
N CYS A 557 14.05 -13.62 1.95
CA CYS A 557 13.34 -12.65 2.78
C CYS A 557 11.82 -12.87 2.75
N SER A 558 11.13 -12.64 3.88
CA SER A 558 9.69 -12.86 3.99
C SER A 558 8.82 -11.84 3.24
N ASP A 559 9.35 -10.64 2.96
CA ASP A 559 8.68 -9.55 2.24
C ASP A 559 9.11 -9.48 0.76
N PHE A 560 9.63 -10.57 0.23
CA PHE A 560 10.15 -10.63 -1.14
C PHE A 560 9.04 -10.49 -2.19
N GLU A 561 9.26 -9.61 -3.17
CA GLU A 561 8.41 -9.44 -4.35
C GLU A 561 9.24 -9.63 -5.63
N ALA A 562 8.78 -10.47 -6.57
CA ALA A 562 9.51 -10.73 -7.82
C ALA A 562 9.82 -9.47 -8.65
N GLN A 563 9.00 -8.43 -8.52
CA GLN A 563 9.23 -7.12 -9.16
C GLN A 563 10.57 -6.50 -8.71
N GLN A 564 11.04 -6.77 -7.49
CA GLN A 564 12.31 -6.26 -7.00
C GLN A 564 13.49 -6.84 -7.80
N LEU A 565 13.49 -8.15 -8.10
CA LEU A 565 14.51 -8.75 -8.97
C LEU A 565 14.45 -8.22 -10.41
N VAL A 566 13.25 -7.96 -10.94
CA VAL A 566 13.08 -7.33 -12.27
C VAL A 566 13.67 -5.92 -12.26
N LEU A 567 13.41 -5.13 -11.23
CA LEU A 567 13.98 -3.79 -11.07
C LEU A 567 15.50 -3.83 -10.94
N MET A 568 16.05 -4.76 -10.15
CA MET A 568 17.50 -4.95 -10.00
C MET A 568 18.15 -5.25 -11.35
N THR A 569 17.57 -6.20 -12.08
CA THR A 569 17.98 -6.60 -13.43
C THR A 569 17.93 -5.44 -14.42
N HIS A 570 16.85 -4.65 -14.39
CA HIS A 570 16.68 -3.47 -15.25
C HIS A 570 17.67 -2.34 -14.91
N HIS A 571 17.81 -2.00 -13.63
CA HIS A 571 18.71 -0.94 -13.17
C HIS A 571 20.16 -1.24 -13.52
N TYR A 572 20.57 -2.48 -13.31
CA TYR A 572 21.91 -2.89 -13.64
C TYR A 572 22.16 -2.90 -15.15
N ARG A 573 21.20 -3.39 -15.95
CA ARG A 573 21.30 -3.30 -17.43
C ARG A 573 21.41 -1.86 -17.93
N SER A 574 20.64 -0.93 -17.37
CA SER A 574 20.70 0.49 -17.73
C SER A 574 22.08 1.10 -17.46
N LEU A 575 22.80 0.59 -16.45
CA LEU A 575 24.12 1.06 -16.06
C LEU A 575 25.25 0.33 -16.83
N ALA A 576 25.07 -0.97 -17.10
CA ALA A 576 26.04 -1.84 -17.73
C ALA A 576 26.21 -1.62 -19.25
N ASN A 577 25.35 -0.82 -19.89
CA ASN A 577 25.51 -0.43 -21.30
C ASN A 577 26.85 0.26 -21.59
N GLU A 578 27.59 0.72 -20.58
CA GLU A 578 28.89 1.39 -20.76
C GLU A 578 30.12 0.56 -20.37
N LYS A 579 30.01 -0.49 -19.53
CA LYS A 579 31.17 -1.28 -19.07
C LYS A 579 30.78 -2.72 -18.76
N GLY A 580 31.46 -3.67 -19.40
CA GLY A 580 31.18 -5.11 -19.35
C GLY A 580 31.11 -5.69 -17.95
N ALA A 581 29.90 -5.81 -17.44
CA ALA A 581 29.65 -6.39 -16.13
C ALA A 581 28.54 -7.43 -16.29
N GLN A 582 28.88 -8.62 -16.80
CA GLN A 582 27.94 -9.74 -16.93
C GLN A 582 27.60 -10.47 -15.61
N PRO A 583 28.48 -10.58 -14.58
CA PRO A 583 28.25 -11.48 -13.44
C PRO A 583 27.01 -11.16 -12.60
N VAL A 584 26.79 -9.88 -12.25
CA VAL A 584 25.66 -9.48 -11.39
C VAL A 584 24.33 -9.63 -12.15
N LEU A 585 24.30 -9.32 -13.45
CA LEU A 585 23.12 -9.53 -14.30
C LEU A 585 22.79 -11.02 -14.45
N LEU A 586 23.83 -11.86 -14.61
CA LEU A 586 23.67 -13.30 -14.67
C LEU A 586 23.10 -13.83 -13.34
N ALA A 587 23.64 -13.37 -12.20
CA ALA A 587 23.14 -13.73 -10.88
C ALA A 587 21.68 -13.30 -10.66
N SER A 588 21.31 -12.07 -11.04
CA SER A 588 19.93 -11.57 -10.91
C SER A 588 18.94 -12.31 -11.80
N MET A 589 19.35 -12.65 -13.04
CA MET A 589 18.53 -13.45 -13.95
C MET A 589 18.39 -14.91 -13.50
N ARG A 590 19.44 -15.49 -12.88
CA ARG A 590 19.39 -16.85 -12.29
C ARG A 590 18.46 -16.91 -11.09
N ALA A 591 18.58 -15.95 -10.16
CA ALA A 591 17.68 -15.83 -9.02
C ALA A 591 16.23 -15.61 -9.47
N LEU A 592 16.02 -14.83 -10.53
CA LEU A 592 14.69 -14.66 -11.09
C LEU A 592 14.15 -15.97 -11.69
N LEU A 593 15.00 -16.72 -12.42
CA LEU A 593 14.59 -18.00 -12.98
C LEU A 593 14.23 -19.01 -11.88
N SER A 594 15.04 -19.13 -10.83
CA SER A 594 14.76 -20.08 -9.74
C SER A 594 13.45 -19.79 -9.03
N VAL A 595 13.14 -18.50 -8.81
CA VAL A 595 11.87 -18.05 -8.25
C VAL A 595 10.70 -18.39 -9.18
N LEU A 596 10.83 -18.15 -10.49
CA LEU A 596 9.77 -18.43 -11.46
C LEU A 596 9.49 -19.93 -11.68
N THR A 597 10.47 -20.79 -11.39
CA THR A 597 10.32 -22.24 -11.47
C THR A 597 9.79 -22.87 -10.18
N ASP A 598 9.75 -22.12 -9.07
CA ASP A 598 9.25 -22.63 -7.80
C ASP A 598 7.72 -22.57 -7.75
N SER A 599 7.09 -23.74 -7.58
CA SER A 599 5.64 -23.92 -7.64
C SER A 599 4.86 -23.29 -6.48
N GLU A 600 5.55 -22.88 -5.41
CA GLU A 600 4.90 -22.33 -4.20
C GLU A 600 4.60 -20.82 -4.28
N MET A 601 5.17 -20.10 -5.25
CA MET A 601 5.03 -18.63 -5.33
C MET A 601 4.05 -18.20 -6.45
N SER A 602 2.95 -17.52 -6.07
CA SER A 602 2.02 -16.91 -7.02
C SER A 602 2.46 -15.51 -7.41
N PHE A 603 2.63 -15.23 -8.71
CA PHE A 603 3.10 -13.94 -9.21
C PHE A 603 1.96 -13.09 -9.80
N GLU A 604 1.85 -11.82 -9.38
CA GLU A 604 0.93 -10.84 -9.99
C GLU A 604 1.40 -10.36 -11.37
N VAL A 605 2.72 -10.38 -11.62
CA VAL A 605 3.32 -9.94 -12.89
C VAL A 605 3.49 -11.14 -13.81
N GLN A 606 2.93 -11.05 -15.03
CA GLN A 606 3.19 -12.01 -16.10
C GLN A 606 4.64 -11.87 -16.57
N ILE A 607 5.57 -12.50 -15.87
CA ILE A 607 6.95 -12.62 -16.33
C ILE A 607 7.00 -13.84 -17.24
N GLU A 608 7.31 -13.59 -18.51
CA GLU A 608 7.50 -14.61 -19.52
C GLU A 608 8.77 -15.43 -19.23
N THR A 609 8.64 -16.58 -18.55
CA THR A 609 9.77 -17.44 -18.14
C THR A 609 10.69 -17.81 -19.31
N ILE A 610 10.15 -18.07 -20.51
CA ILE A 610 10.96 -18.37 -21.71
C ILE A 610 11.77 -17.15 -22.15
N THR A 611 11.28 -15.93 -21.94
CA THR A 611 12.07 -14.72 -22.19
C THR A 611 13.28 -14.60 -21.25
N VAL A 612 13.14 -14.98 -19.98
CA VAL A 612 14.26 -15.03 -19.01
C VAL A 612 15.29 -16.08 -19.42
N ILE A 613 14.84 -17.31 -19.72
CA ILE A 613 15.70 -18.40 -20.20
C ILE A 613 16.45 -17.99 -21.47
N ARG A 614 15.76 -17.38 -22.43
CA ARG A 614 16.37 -16.84 -23.65
C ARG A 614 17.46 -15.82 -23.37
N CYS A 615 17.28 -14.94 -22.38
CA CYS A 615 18.29 -13.97 -22.00
C CYS A 615 19.52 -14.66 -21.39
N LEU A 616 19.32 -15.64 -20.50
CA LEU A 616 20.39 -16.44 -19.88
C LEU A 616 21.20 -17.22 -20.93
N VAL A 617 20.52 -17.89 -21.86
CA VAL A 617 21.16 -18.60 -22.98
C VAL A 617 21.94 -17.61 -23.85
N ARG A 618 21.36 -16.46 -24.21
CA ARG A 618 22.05 -15.45 -25.03
C ARG A 618 23.32 -14.92 -24.35
N MET A 619 23.28 -14.67 -23.05
CA MET A 619 24.46 -14.22 -22.29
C MET A 619 25.53 -15.30 -22.25
N SER A 620 25.14 -16.56 -22.00
CA SER A 620 26.06 -17.69 -21.97
C SER A 620 26.70 -17.97 -23.34
N VAL A 621 25.96 -17.79 -24.43
CA VAL A 621 26.50 -17.90 -25.80
C VAL A 621 27.52 -16.79 -26.10
N LEU A 622 27.33 -15.58 -25.56
CA LEU A 622 28.34 -14.51 -25.68
C LEU A 622 29.60 -14.83 -24.86
N GLU A 623 29.45 -15.43 -23.67
CA GLU A 623 30.56 -15.91 -22.84
C GLU A 623 31.34 -17.03 -23.55
N LEU A 624 30.65 -17.96 -24.22
CA LEU A 624 31.24 -19.10 -24.92
C LEU A 624 32.30 -18.71 -25.96
N ALA A 625 32.16 -17.54 -26.59
CA ALA A 625 33.12 -17.04 -27.57
C ALA A 625 34.47 -16.64 -26.95
N GLN A 626 34.49 -16.31 -25.66
CA GLN A 626 35.66 -15.78 -24.93
C GLN A 626 36.17 -16.75 -23.85
N ALA A 627 35.41 -17.79 -23.51
CA ALA A 627 35.73 -18.72 -22.44
C ALA A 627 36.91 -19.65 -22.79
N GLU A 628 37.83 -19.83 -21.83
CA GLU A 628 38.87 -20.86 -21.89
C GLU A 628 38.27 -22.27 -21.73
N ASP A 629 37.37 -22.42 -20.76
CA ASP A 629 36.59 -23.64 -20.54
C ASP A 629 35.22 -23.53 -21.21
N LYS A 630 35.17 -23.96 -22.47
CA LYS A 630 33.95 -23.94 -23.28
C LYS A 630 32.92 -24.97 -22.81
N GLU A 631 33.34 -26.06 -22.19
CA GLU A 631 32.44 -27.13 -21.73
C GLU A 631 31.57 -26.64 -20.59
N ARG A 632 32.16 -25.99 -19.58
CA ARG A 632 31.41 -25.43 -18.45
C ARG A 632 30.30 -24.46 -18.89
N VAL A 633 30.57 -23.63 -19.90
CA VAL A 633 29.59 -22.67 -20.42
C VAL A 633 28.47 -23.39 -21.19
N VAL A 634 28.81 -24.45 -21.92
CA VAL A 634 27.81 -25.27 -22.62
C VAL A 634 26.94 -26.05 -21.62
N ASP A 635 27.51 -26.57 -20.53
CA ASP A 635 26.74 -27.21 -19.46
C ASP A 635 25.69 -26.25 -18.89
N SER A 636 26.07 -24.98 -18.63
CA SER A 636 25.10 -23.96 -18.21
C SER A 636 24.01 -23.69 -19.27
N ILE A 637 24.36 -23.68 -20.56
CA ILE A 637 23.37 -23.54 -21.64
C ILE A 637 22.42 -24.73 -21.65
N LEU A 638 22.93 -25.95 -21.47
CA LEU A 638 22.15 -27.18 -21.43
C LEU A 638 21.20 -27.21 -20.24
N GLU A 639 21.63 -26.74 -19.06
CA GLU A 639 20.77 -26.58 -17.88
C GLU A 639 19.58 -25.66 -18.18
N TYR A 640 19.83 -24.46 -18.73
CA TYR A 640 18.73 -23.53 -19.06
C TYR A 640 17.78 -24.08 -20.15
N LEU A 641 18.32 -24.77 -21.14
CA LEU A 641 17.52 -25.43 -22.17
C LEU A 641 16.70 -26.59 -21.59
N GLN A 642 17.27 -27.36 -20.66
CA GLN A 642 16.57 -28.42 -19.94
C GLN A 642 15.39 -27.85 -19.14
N THR A 643 15.61 -26.77 -18.39
CA THR A 643 14.52 -26.09 -17.65
C THR A 643 13.39 -25.66 -18.60
N ALA A 644 13.71 -25.12 -19.78
CA ALA A 644 12.68 -24.79 -20.77
C ALA A 644 11.92 -26.01 -21.28
N VAL A 645 12.63 -27.12 -21.54
CA VAL A 645 12.01 -28.38 -21.99
C VAL A 645 11.07 -28.93 -20.92
N GLU A 646 11.51 -29.01 -19.66
CA GLU A 646 10.71 -29.53 -18.54
C GLU A 646 9.43 -28.70 -18.37
N LEU A 647 9.55 -27.39 -18.23
CA LEU A 647 8.42 -26.48 -18.07
C LEU A 647 7.38 -26.60 -19.20
N LEU A 648 7.84 -26.63 -20.46
CA LEU A 648 6.95 -26.69 -21.62
C LEU A 648 6.38 -28.09 -21.87
N THR A 649 7.03 -29.13 -21.37
CA THR A 649 6.51 -30.51 -21.45
C THR A 649 5.44 -30.74 -20.38
N GLU A 650 5.62 -30.19 -19.17
CA GLU A 650 4.64 -30.24 -18.09
C GLU A 650 3.40 -29.40 -18.42
N ASP A 651 3.59 -28.16 -18.88
CA ASP A 651 2.50 -27.27 -19.27
C ASP A 651 2.79 -26.53 -20.60
N PRO A 652 2.28 -27.05 -21.73
CA PRO A 652 2.40 -26.41 -23.04
C PRO A 652 1.74 -25.03 -23.12
N SER A 653 0.83 -24.68 -22.21
CA SER A 653 0.15 -23.38 -22.21
C SER A 653 1.10 -22.22 -21.89
N ILE A 654 2.17 -22.46 -21.12
CA ILE A 654 3.22 -21.48 -20.79
C ILE A 654 3.87 -20.92 -22.08
N GLY A 655 3.97 -21.76 -23.11
CA GLY A 655 4.54 -21.37 -24.40
C GLY A 655 3.59 -20.62 -25.33
N GLN A 656 2.28 -20.53 -25.01
CA GLN A 656 1.32 -19.80 -25.83
C GLN A 656 1.63 -18.30 -25.80
N GLY A 657 1.78 -17.70 -26.99
CA GLY A 657 2.24 -16.31 -27.13
C GLY A 657 3.77 -16.13 -27.13
N GLN A 658 4.54 -17.13 -26.70
CA GLN A 658 6.01 -17.10 -26.64
C GLN A 658 6.69 -17.98 -27.71
N THR A 659 5.96 -18.38 -28.75
CA THR A 659 6.45 -19.30 -29.81
C THR A 659 7.70 -18.79 -30.51
N LYS A 660 7.84 -17.47 -30.70
CA LYS A 660 9.08 -16.84 -31.21
C LYS A 660 10.30 -17.04 -30.30
N GLY A 661 10.09 -17.04 -28.98
CA GLY A 661 11.13 -17.28 -27.98
C GLY A 661 11.60 -18.73 -28.02
N ILE A 662 10.65 -19.67 -28.05
CA ILE A 662 10.93 -21.12 -28.20
C ILE A 662 11.66 -21.38 -29.52
N ALA A 663 11.21 -20.74 -30.61
CA ALA A 663 11.84 -20.85 -31.91
C ALA A 663 13.28 -20.33 -31.93
N TRP A 664 13.55 -19.27 -31.19
CA TRP A 664 14.90 -18.79 -31.02
C TRP A 664 15.76 -19.77 -30.23
N LEU A 665 15.23 -20.37 -29.14
CA LEU A 665 15.98 -21.31 -28.29
C LEU A 665 16.43 -22.55 -29.07
N TYR A 666 15.53 -23.22 -29.79
CA TYR A 666 15.94 -24.41 -30.56
C TYR A 666 16.93 -24.06 -31.67
N LYS A 667 16.74 -22.92 -32.37
CA LYS A 667 17.68 -22.46 -33.41
C LYS A 667 19.05 -22.15 -32.80
N CYS A 668 19.06 -21.54 -31.62
CA CYS A 668 20.30 -21.24 -30.91
C CYS A 668 21.03 -22.52 -30.50
N ALA A 669 20.35 -23.48 -29.88
CA ALA A 669 20.93 -24.76 -29.49
C ALA A 669 21.54 -25.49 -30.69
N PHE A 670 20.79 -25.58 -31.80
CA PHE A 670 21.27 -26.17 -33.05
C PHE A 670 22.52 -25.46 -33.59
N ASN A 671 22.49 -24.12 -33.67
CA ASN A 671 23.61 -23.34 -34.21
C ASN A 671 24.85 -23.41 -33.32
N VAL A 672 24.68 -23.41 -32.00
CA VAL A 672 25.79 -23.57 -31.04
C VAL A 672 26.42 -24.94 -31.22
N ALA A 673 25.62 -26.01 -31.38
CA ALA A 673 26.14 -27.35 -31.64
C ALA A 673 26.92 -27.41 -32.97
N VAL A 674 26.38 -26.85 -34.05
CA VAL A 674 27.06 -26.82 -35.36
C VAL A 674 28.37 -26.03 -35.31
N GLN A 675 28.39 -24.87 -34.65
CA GLN A 675 29.62 -24.08 -34.48
C GLN A 675 30.64 -24.79 -33.57
N GLY A 676 30.17 -25.61 -32.63
CA GLY A 676 30.97 -26.34 -31.67
C GLY A 676 31.59 -27.65 -32.17
N LEU A 677 31.31 -28.09 -33.41
CA LEU A 677 31.73 -29.41 -33.94
C LEU A 677 33.24 -29.71 -33.82
N HIS A 678 34.08 -28.69 -33.83
CA HIS A 678 35.54 -28.83 -33.71
C HIS A 678 36.09 -28.52 -32.33
N SER A 679 35.27 -28.02 -31.41
CA SER A 679 35.74 -27.49 -30.11
C SER A 679 35.08 -28.11 -28.88
N LEU A 680 33.92 -28.75 -29.04
CA LEU A 680 33.16 -29.36 -27.96
C LEU A 680 33.24 -30.89 -28.02
N SER A 681 33.03 -31.54 -26.88
CA SER A 681 32.95 -32.98 -26.76
C SER A 681 31.72 -33.56 -27.45
N SER A 682 31.82 -34.83 -27.84
CA SER A 682 30.72 -35.56 -28.47
C SER A 682 29.46 -35.64 -27.60
N LYS A 683 29.64 -35.62 -26.27
CA LYS A 683 28.53 -35.60 -25.29
C LYS A 683 27.77 -34.27 -25.36
N SER A 684 28.46 -33.14 -25.17
CA SER A 684 27.84 -31.81 -25.17
C SER A 684 27.20 -31.47 -26.50
N LEU A 685 27.81 -31.88 -27.62
CA LEU A 685 27.21 -31.78 -28.95
C LEU A 685 25.92 -32.58 -29.07
N ALA A 686 25.93 -33.83 -28.62
CA ALA A 686 24.74 -34.68 -28.65
C ALA A 686 23.60 -34.10 -27.82
N ASP A 687 23.90 -33.63 -26.61
CA ASP A 687 22.90 -33.07 -25.69
C ASP A 687 22.32 -31.75 -26.23
N LEU A 688 23.12 -30.89 -26.88
CA LEU A 688 22.62 -29.67 -27.53
C LEU A 688 21.66 -29.98 -28.69
N PHE A 689 22.01 -30.95 -29.54
CA PHE A 689 21.13 -31.40 -30.62
C PHE A 689 19.86 -32.07 -30.08
N ASP A 690 19.96 -32.82 -28.99
CA ASP A 690 18.82 -33.44 -28.31
C ASP A 690 17.84 -32.39 -27.77
N ARG A 691 18.33 -31.41 -26.99
CA ARG A 691 17.50 -30.30 -26.49
C ARG A 691 16.87 -29.50 -27.61
N SER A 692 17.62 -29.25 -28.69
CA SER A 692 17.08 -28.61 -29.88
C SER A 692 15.91 -29.41 -30.48
N ALA A 693 16.06 -30.73 -30.64
CA ALA A 693 15.02 -31.58 -31.20
C ALA A 693 13.76 -31.66 -30.31
N GLN A 694 13.95 -31.75 -28.99
CA GLN A 694 12.85 -31.76 -28.02
C GLN A 694 12.05 -30.45 -28.06
N LEU A 695 12.73 -29.30 -28.06
CA LEU A 695 12.08 -27.99 -28.21
C LEU A 695 11.35 -27.84 -29.55
N MET A 696 11.85 -28.42 -30.65
CA MET A 696 11.14 -28.44 -31.94
C MET A 696 9.86 -29.28 -31.88
N THR A 697 9.88 -30.43 -31.19
CA THR A 697 8.68 -31.26 -30.97
C THR A 697 7.64 -30.53 -30.14
N ILE A 698 8.05 -29.87 -29.05
CA ILE A 698 7.18 -29.04 -28.22
C ILE A 698 6.60 -27.87 -29.04
N TYR A 699 7.43 -27.22 -29.88
CA TYR A 699 6.99 -26.14 -30.76
C TYR A 699 5.88 -26.58 -31.72
N GLU A 700 5.99 -27.78 -32.33
CA GLU A 700 4.95 -28.34 -33.20
C GLU A 700 3.61 -28.57 -32.47
N VAL A 701 3.65 -28.93 -31.18
CA VAL A 701 2.45 -29.12 -30.35
C VAL A 701 1.75 -27.79 -30.05
N ILE A 702 2.53 -26.74 -29.78
CA ILE A 702 2.00 -25.41 -29.42
C ILE A 702 1.48 -24.65 -30.65
N GLU A 703 2.15 -24.77 -31.79
CA GLU A 703 1.82 -24.02 -33.01
C GLU A 703 1.55 -24.92 -34.24
N PRO A 704 0.53 -25.82 -34.19
CA PRO A 704 0.29 -26.86 -35.20
C PRO A 704 -0.08 -26.32 -36.59
N MET A 705 -0.44 -25.04 -36.69
CA MET A 705 -0.90 -24.38 -37.93
C MET A 705 0.21 -23.60 -38.67
N SER A 706 1.45 -23.55 -38.13
CA SER A 706 2.53 -22.65 -38.60
C SER A 706 3.80 -23.37 -39.07
N THR A 707 3.70 -24.64 -39.46
CA THR A 707 4.88 -25.48 -39.68
C THR A 707 5.72 -24.97 -40.85
N ASP A 708 6.86 -24.35 -40.52
CA ASP A 708 7.96 -24.14 -41.45
C ASP A 708 8.20 -25.47 -42.20
N PRO A 709 8.13 -25.49 -43.55
CA PRO A 709 8.27 -26.73 -44.32
C PRO A 709 9.60 -27.44 -44.07
N ASP A 710 10.63 -26.72 -43.62
CA ASP A 710 11.94 -27.28 -43.28
C ASP A 710 12.01 -27.85 -41.85
N LEU A 711 11.05 -27.56 -40.96
CA LEU A 711 11.11 -27.95 -39.55
C LEU A 711 11.23 -29.47 -39.32
N PRO A 712 10.45 -30.34 -40.01
CA PRO A 712 10.61 -31.79 -39.87
C PRO A 712 12.01 -32.28 -40.28
N PHE A 713 12.58 -31.68 -41.33
CA PHE A 713 13.93 -31.99 -41.79
C PHE A 713 14.99 -31.54 -40.78
N VAL A 714 14.89 -30.31 -40.25
CA VAL A 714 15.84 -29.78 -39.27
C VAL A 714 15.77 -30.58 -37.97
N ARG A 715 14.56 -30.93 -37.50
CA ARG A 715 14.38 -31.82 -36.34
C ARG A 715 15.00 -33.19 -36.57
N GLY A 716 14.68 -33.84 -37.69
CA GLY A 716 15.25 -35.14 -38.03
C GLY A 716 16.78 -35.11 -38.12
N SER A 717 17.34 -34.02 -38.66
CA SER A 717 18.79 -33.80 -38.73
C SER A 717 19.43 -33.61 -37.34
N ALA A 718 18.76 -32.88 -36.43
CA ALA A 718 19.21 -32.73 -35.05
C ALA A 718 19.18 -34.08 -34.31
N MET A 719 18.09 -34.84 -34.43
CA MET A 719 17.99 -36.19 -33.85
C MET A 719 19.07 -37.12 -34.39
N PHE A 720 19.34 -37.07 -35.69
CA PHE A 720 20.41 -37.86 -36.31
C PHE A 720 21.79 -37.46 -35.78
N ALA A 721 22.09 -36.16 -35.65
CA ALA A 721 23.34 -35.69 -35.09
C ALA A 721 23.52 -36.08 -33.61
N CYS A 722 22.44 -36.02 -32.81
CA CYS A 722 22.41 -36.54 -31.44
C CYS A 722 22.73 -38.03 -31.40
N LEU A 723 22.05 -38.84 -32.24
CA LEU A 723 22.28 -40.27 -32.35
C LEU A 723 23.76 -40.58 -32.69
N CYS A 724 24.33 -39.92 -33.70
CA CYS A 724 25.73 -40.10 -34.05
C CYS A 724 26.68 -39.73 -32.90
N GLY A 725 26.43 -38.59 -32.22
CA GLY A 725 27.24 -38.17 -31.07
C GLY A 725 27.21 -39.17 -29.92
N LYS A 726 26.03 -39.71 -29.58
CA LYS A 726 25.87 -40.74 -28.56
C LYS A 726 26.45 -42.10 -28.97
N ILE A 727 26.43 -42.44 -30.26
CA ILE A 727 27.11 -43.65 -30.77
C ILE A 727 28.63 -43.53 -30.59
N PHE A 728 29.23 -42.38 -30.92
CA PHE A 728 30.66 -42.16 -30.68
C PHE A 728 31.00 -42.25 -29.19
N LEU A 729 30.18 -41.64 -28.33
CA LEU A 729 30.33 -41.77 -26.88
C LEU A 729 30.23 -43.23 -26.42
N CYS A 730 29.28 -44.00 -26.95
CA CYS A 730 29.13 -45.43 -26.64
C CYS A 730 30.35 -46.25 -27.06
N LYS A 731 30.99 -45.91 -28.19
CA LYS A 731 32.22 -46.56 -28.65
C LYS A 731 33.41 -46.28 -27.73
N ASP A 732 33.50 -45.07 -27.19
CA ASP A 732 34.59 -44.64 -26.32
C ASP A 732 34.42 -45.14 -24.86
N LEU A 733 33.22 -45.55 -24.47
CA LEU A 733 32.95 -46.06 -23.12
C LEU A 733 33.53 -47.48 -22.91
N PRO A 734 34.14 -47.75 -21.74
CA PRO A 734 34.56 -49.10 -21.37
C PRO A 734 33.36 -50.03 -21.20
N THR A 735 33.57 -51.34 -21.37
CA THR A 735 32.53 -52.35 -21.16
C THR A 735 32.09 -52.34 -19.69
N GLY A 736 30.90 -51.79 -19.42
CA GLY A 736 30.35 -51.60 -18.08
C GLY A 736 28.85 -51.31 -18.10
N PRO A 737 28.22 -51.10 -16.94
CA PRO A 737 26.77 -50.86 -16.84
C PRO A 737 26.32 -49.62 -17.60
N ASP A 738 27.12 -48.56 -17.59
CA ASP A 738 26.82 -47.30 -18.27
C ASP A 738 26.78 -47.45 -19.80
N LYS A 739 27.67 -48.29 -20.35
CA LYS A 739 27.67 -48.62 -21.78
C LYS A 739 26.41 -49.42 -22.17
N ILE A 740 25.99 -50.37 -21.33
CA ILE A 740 24.78 -51.17 -21.56
C ILE A 740 23.55 -50.26 -21.52
N LEU A 741 23.44 -49.40 -20.51
CA LEU A 741 22.33 -48.46 -20.39
C LEU A 741 22.25 -47.51 -21.61
N LEU A 742 23.39 -46.96 -22.03
CA LEU A 742 23.43 -46.09 -23.22
C LEU A 742 23.08 -46.86 -24.49
N LEU A 743 23.49 -48.13 -24.60
CA LEU A 743 23.17 -48.99 -25.73
C LEU A 743 21.66 -49.24 -25.85
N ASP A 744 21.01 -49.56 -24.73
CA ASP A 744 19.56 -49.74 -24.67
C ASP A 744 18.82 -48.45 -25.06
N GLN A 745 19.24 -47.31 -24.51
CA GLN A 745 18.69 -46.00 -24.86
C GLN A 745 18.86 -45.66 -26.35
N LEU A 746 20.01 -45.99 -26.95
CA LEU A 746 20.24 -45.76 -28.38
C LEU A 746 19.34 -46.64 -29.26
N LEU A 747 19.16 -47.91 -28.89
CA LEU A 747 18.27 -48.83 -29.59
C LEU A 747 16.80 -48.38 -29.51
N GLU A 748 16.37 -47.83 -28.37
CA GLU A 748 15.03 -47.25 -28.21
C GLU A 748 14.86 -45.93 -29.01
N TYR A 749 15.94 -45.14 -29.14
CA TYR A 749 15.92 -43.87 -29.85
C TYR A 749 15.93 -44.00 -31.38
N ILE A 750 16.54 -45.07 -31.93
CA ILE A 750 16.67 -45.29 -33.38
C ILE A 750 15.33 -45.26 -34.13
N PRO A 751 14.27 -45.99 -33.69
CA PRO A 751 12.96 -45.93 -34.34
C PRO A 751 12.40 -44.51 -34.38
N GLN A 752 12.56 -43.73 -33.30
CA GLN A 752 12.06 -42.36 -33.20
C GLN A 752 12.79 -41.43 -34.18
N CYS A 753 14.12 -41.50 -34.21
CA CYS A 753 14.95 -40.74 -35.16
C CYS A 753 14.63 -41.10 -36.62
N ARG A 754 14.42 -42.39 -36.90
CA ARG A 754 14.03 -42.86 -38.23
C ARG A 754 12.68 -42.31 -38.66
N ASN A 755 11.67 -42.38 -37.79
CA ASN A 755 10.33 -41.87 -38.07
C ASN A 755 10.35 -40.36 -38.32
N ALA A 756 11.13 -39.60 -37.54
CA ALA A 756 11.28 -38.16 -37.74
C ALA A 756 11.88 -37.82 -39.11
N LEU A 757 12.89 -38.56 -39.57
CA LEU A 757 13.49 -38.39 -40.89
C LEU A 757 12.58 -38.86 -42.03
N GLN A 758 11.81 -39.93 -41.84
CA GLN A 758 10.80 -40.40 -42.79
C GLN A 758 9.62 -39.44 -42.92
N GLY A 759 9.24 -38.74 -41.85
CA GLY A 759 8.25 -37.66 -41.92
C GLY A 759 8.67 -36.50 -42.82
N ALA A 760 9.99 -36.33 -43.07
CA ALA A 760 10.55 -35.32 -43.94
C ALA A 760 10.75 -35.78 -45.40
N THR A 761 10.41 -37.02 -45.75
CA THR A 761 10.58 -37.53 -47.13
C THR A 761 9.41 -37.15 -48.02
N ASN A 762 9.47 -35.96 -48.61
CA ASN A 762 8.76 -35.68 -49.85
C ASN A 762 9.76 -35.82 -51.00
N THR A 763 9.50 -36.74 -51.96
CA THR A 763 10.46 -37.11 -53.03
C THR A 763 10.83 -35.94 -53.97
N ALA A 764 10.13 -34.81 -53.86
CA ALA A 764 10.39 -33.57 -54.59
C ALA A 764 11.35 -32.59 -53.87
N HIS A 765 11.81 -32.88 -52.64
CA HIS A 765 12.61 -31.95 -51.84
C HIS A 765 14.12 -31.98 -52.22
N PRO A 766 14.81 -30.83 -52.38
CA PRO A 766 16.22 -30.77 -52.80
C PRO A 766 17.21 -31.46 -51.85
N ARG A 767 16.82 -31.71 -50.60
CA ARG A 767 17.65 -32.38 -49.57
C ARG A 767 17.36 -33.89 -49.42
N TYR A 768 16.57 -34.49 -50.30
CA TYR A 768 16.18 -35.91 -50.22
C TYR A 768 17.39 -36.87 -50.24
N SER A 769 18.43 -36.55 -51.01
CA SER A 769 19.67 -37.36 -51.03
C SER A 769 20.34 -37.46 -49.67
N SER A 770 20.44 -36.34 -48.94
CA SER A 770 21.01 -36.30 -47.59
C SER A 770 20.18 -37.11 -46.59
N VAL A 771 18.85 -37.03 -46.65
CA VAL A 771 17.96 -37.84 -45.79
C VAL A 771 18.13 -39.33 -46.09
N SER A 772 18.25 -39.70 -47.38
CA SER A 772 18.50 -41.08 -47.79
C SER A 772 19.80 -41.61 -47.20
N ASP A 773 20.89 -40.81 -47.26
CA ASP A 773 22.17 -41.19 -46.68
C ASP A 773 22.12 -41.30 -45.15
N MET A 774 21.45 -40.37 -44.45
CA MET A 774 21.23 -40.45 -42.99
C MET A 774 20.49 -41.73 -42.60
N LEU A 775 19.40 -42.08 -43.31
CA LEU A 775 18.66 -43.31 -43.05
C LEU A 775 19.53 -44.56 -43.25
N ARG A 776 20.40 -44.58 -44.27
CA ARG A 776 21.33 -45.68 -44.50
C ARG A 776 22.37 -45.82 -43.38
N ILE A 777 22.85 -44.70 -42.85
CA ILE A 777 23.75 -44.70 -41.69
C ILE A 777 23.02 -45.23 -40.46
N ILE A 778 21.76 -44.83 -40.23
CA ILE A 778 20.93 -45.37 -39.14
C ILE A 778 20.78 -46.89 -39.29
N ASP A 779 20.43 -47.39 -40.48
CA ASP A 779 20.26 -48.82 -40.73
C ASP A 779 21.54 -49.62 -40.45
N THR A 780 22.69 -49.09 -40.86
CA THR A 780 23.98 -49.75 -40.62
C THR A 780 24.36 -49.69 -39.13
N SER A 781 24.12 -48.54 -38.48
CA SER A 781 24.43 -48.33 -37.07
C SER A 781 23.53 -49.15 -36.16
N GLU A 782 22.25 -49.35 -36.52
CA GLU A 782 21.32 -50.22 -35.79
C GLU A 782 21.87 -51.65 -35.72
N VAL A 783 22.36 -52.20 -36.85
CA VAL A 783 22.98 -53.53 -36.85
C VAL A 783 24.29 -53.53 -36.05
N GLU A 784 25.12 -52.50 -36.17
CA GLU A 784 26.36 -52.38 -35.39
C GLU A 784 26.08 -52.40 -33.87
N LEU A 785 25.09 -51.62 -33.41
CA LEU A 785 24.70 -51.57 -32.00
C LEU A 785 24.08 -52.88 -31.51
N GLN A 786 23.25 -53.54 -32.32
CA GLN A 786 22.71 -54.87 -31.98
C GLN A 786 23.82 -55.93 -31.89
N CYS A 787 24.85 -55.84 -32.72
CA CYS A 787 26.03 -56.69 -32.63
C CYS A 787 26.82 -56.42 -31.35
N GLU A 788 27.02 -55.15 -30.99
CA GLU A 788 27.68 -54.74 -29.74
C GLU A 788 26.87 -55.22 -28.51
N ALA A 789 25.53 -55.19 -28.60
CA ALA A 789 24.60 -55.71 -27.59
C ALA A 789 24.59 -57.25 -27.51
N ARG A 790 25.15 -57.93 -28.52
CA ARG A 790 25.11 -59.38 -28.72
C ARG A 790 23.69 -59.93 -28.93
N GLU A 791 22.77 -59.09 -29.40
CA GLU A 791 21.38 -59.43 -29.68
C GLU A 791 21.18 -59.83 -31.15
N TRP A 792 21.56 -61.08 -31.45
CA TRP A 792 21.54 -61.63 -32.81
C TRP A 792 20.12 -61.92 -33.33
N THR A 793 19.12 -61.98 -32.44
CA THR A 793 17.72 -62.31 -32.76
C THR A 793 16.98 -61.14 -33.41
N ALA A 794 17.39 -59.89 -33.14
CA ALA A 794 16.77 -58.69 -33.69
C ALA A 794 17.23 -58.38 -35.13
N ILE A 795 18.41 -58.87 -35.53
CA ILE A 795 19.02 -58.56 -36.84
C ILE A 795 18.17 -59.07 -38.03
N PRO A 796 17.60 -60.29 -38.03
CA PRO A 796 16.73 -60.76 -39.12
C PRO A 796 15.56 -59.82 -39.42
N GLU A 797 14.92 -59.23 -38.41
CA GLU A 797 13.81 -58.29 -38.60
C GLU A 797 14.27 -57.00 -39.29
N ILE A 798 15.46 -56.50 -38.94
CA ILE A 798 16.10 -55.36 -39.61
C ILE A 798 16.34 -55.68 -41.09
N LEU A 799 16.85 -56.87 -41.38
CA LEU A 799 17.15 -57.30 -42.74
C LEU A 799 15.90 -57.47 -43.62
N GLU A 800 14.82 -58.04 -43.08
CA GLU A 800 13.55 -58.14 -43.80
C GLU A 800 12.94 -56.75 -44.06
N ARG A 801 13.02 -55.82 -43.09
CA ARG A 801 12.62 -54.43 -43.28
C ARG A 801 13.37 -53.75 -44.43
N LEU A 802 14.68 -53.98 -44.54
CA LEU A 802 15.51 -53.46 -45.63
C LEU A 802 15.15 -54.10 -46.97
N LYS A 803 14.83 -55.40 -46.98
CA LYS A 803 14.38 -56.13 -48.16
C LYS A 803 13.04 -55.58 -48.66
N ASP A 804 12.09 -55.31 -47.78
CA ASP A 804 10.83 -54.68 -48.17
C ASP A 804 11.02 -53.26 -48.69
N ALA A 805 11.88 -52.46 -48.04
CA ALA A 805 12.22 -51.12 -48.52
C ALA A 805 12.91 -51.11 -49.91
N SER A 806 13.51 -52.22 -50.33
CA SER A 806 14.11 -52.36 -51.67
C SER A 806 13.07 -52.37 -52.81
N LYS A 807 11.79 -52.66 -52.50
CA LYS A 807 10.69 -52.65 -53.48
C LYS A 807 10.31 -51.24 -53.90
N ASP A 808 10.47 -50.27 -52.99
CA ASP A 808 10.09 -48.86 -53.17
C ASP A 808 11.27 -47.94 -53.50
N ARG A 809 12.50 -48.33 -53.16
CA ARG A 809 13.74 -47.54 -53.37
C ARG A 809 14.53 -47.99 -54.61
N GLU A 810 15.47 -47.15 -55.05
CA GLU A 810 16.45 -47.56 -56.06
C GLU A 810 17.26 -48.77 -55.56
N VAL A 811 17.04 -49.93 -56.19
CA VAL A 811 17.65 -51.24 -55.85
C VAL A 811 19.16 -51.16 -55.60
N GLY A 812 19.88 -50.30 -56.32
CA GLY A 812 21.33 -50.11 -56.14
C GLY A 812 21.75 -49.49 -54.81
N THR A 813 20.90 -48.66 -54.18
CA THR A 813 21.20 -48.00 -52.90
C THR A 813 21.02 -48.96 -51.72
N THR A 814 19.93 -49.74 -51.71
CA THR A 814 19.68 -50.78 -50.70
C THR A 814 20.76 -51.86 -50.74
N HIS A 815 21.20 -52.25 -51.94
CA HIS A 815 22.29 -53.21 -52.10
C HIS A 815 23.57 -52.73 -51.42
N ARG A 816 23.98 -51.47 -51.61
CA ARG A 816 25.18 -50.91 -50.94
C ARG A 816 25.06 -50.90 -49.41
N THR A 817 23.88 -50.61 -48.87
CA THR A 817 23.65 -50.66 -47.42
C THR A 817 23.80 -52.09 -46.89
N LEU A 818 23.22 -53.08 -47.59
CA LEU A 818 23.38 -54.49 -47.22
C LEU A 818 24.85 -54.95 -47.31
N GLU A 819 25.61 -54.48 -48.30
CA GLU A 819 27.06 -54.73 -48.39
C GLU A 819 27.84 -54.10 -47.23
N MET A 820 27.45 -52.90 -46.77
CA MET A 820 28.04 -52.28 -45.58
C MET A 820 27.75 -53.11 -44.33
N ILE A 821 26.51 -53.55 -44.14
CA ILE A 821 26.12 -54.45 -43.04
C ILE A 821 26.89 -55.77 -43.11
N ALA A 822 27.17 -56.30 -44.30
CA ALA A 822 27.94 -57.53 -44.48
C ALA A 822 29.39 -57.41 -44.00
N ASN A 823 29.96 -56.20 -44.03
CA ASN A 823 31.29 -55.96 -43.48
C ASN A 823 31.29 -55.87 -41.95
N VAL A 824 30.14 -55.60 -41.33
CA VAL A 824 29.97 -55.51 -39.87
C VAL A 824 29.69 -56.88 -39.24
N LEU A 825 29.01 -57.79 -39.95
CA LEU A 825 28.59 -59.09 -39.42
C LEU A 825 29.67 -60.20 -39.56
N VAL A 826 30.00 -60.86 -38.44
CA VAL A 826 30.91 -62.03 -38.37
C VAL A 826 30.21 -63.22 -37.68
N SER A 827 28.93 -63.48 -37.99
CA SER A 827 28.14 -64.50 -37.28
C SER A 827 27.26 -65.36 -38.20
N THR A 828 26.49 -66.30 -37.62
CA THR A 828 25.55 -67.18 -38.34
C THR A 828 24.48 -66.40 -39.13
N VAL A 829 24.22 -65.14 -38.75
CA VAL A 829 23.28 -64.24 -39.42
C VAL A 829 23.82 -63.75 -40.78
N THR A 830 25.15 -63.83 -41.01
CA THR A 830 25.79 -63.49 -42.28
C THR A 830 25.20 -64.31 -43.43
N TYR A 831 24.78 -65.56 -43.20
CA TYR A 831 24.10 -66.37 -44.22
C TYR A 831 22.81 -65.72 -44.71
N ARG A 832 21.90 -65.34 -43.79
CA ARG A 832 20.62 -64.70 -44.14
C ARG A 832 20.82 -63.39 -44.89
N LEU A 833 21.79 -62.58 -44.47
CA LEU A 833 22.14 -61.35 -45.18
C LEU A 833 22.59 -61.63 -46.62
N LEU A 834 23.46 -62.63 -46.82
CA LEU A 834 23.93 -62.99 -48.15
C LEU A 834 22.81 -63.53 -49.05
N GLU A 835 21.84 -64.28 -48.50
CA GLU A 835 20.64 -64.68 -49.24
C GLU A 835 19.90 -63.45 -49.77
N ILE A 836 19.65 -62.47 -48.90
CA ILE A 836 18.93 -61.23 -49.25
C ILE A 836 19.71 -60.39 -50.28
N ILE A 837 21.02 -60.25 -50.11
CA ILE A 837 21.90 -59.54 -51.07
C ILE A 837 21.79 -60.16 -52.45
N LEU A 838 21.85 -61.50 -52.52
CA LEU A 838 21.76 -62.22 -53.79
C LEU A 838 20.35 -62.11 -54.38
N ASP A 839 19.29 -62.26 -53.60
CA ASP A 839 17.89 -62.19 -54.05
C ASP A 839 17.52 -60.83 -54.65
N ILE A 840 18.03 -59.74 -54.08
CA ILE A 840 17.75 -58.37 -54.53
C ILE A 840 18.68 -57.95 -55.67
N CYS A 841 19.79 -58.67 -55.91
CA CYS A 841 20.79 -58.29 -56.91
C CYS A 841 20.20 -58.28 -58.35
N PRO A 842 20.13 -57.11 -59.02
CA PRO A 842 19.36 -56.98 -60.26
C PRO A 842 19.99 -57.67 -61.48
N THR A 843 21.28 -58.06 -61.45
CA THR A 843 22.01 -58.70 -62.57
C THR A 843 21.82 -58.03 -63.95
N ARG A 844 21.55 -56.72 -63.98
CA ARG A 844 21.23 -55.96 -65.21
C ARG A 844 22.47 -55.34 -65.84
N TYR A 845 23.48 -55.00 -65.03
CA TYR A 845 24.71 -54.34 -65.47
C TYR A 845 25.94 -55.20 -65.17
N ALA A 846 27.04 -54.95 -65.89
CA ALA A 846 28.28 -55.71 -65.73
C ALA A 846 28.83 -55.67 -64.29
N ASP A 847 28.68 -54.54 -63.60
CA ASP A 847 29.10 -54.42 -62.20
C ASP A 847 28.20 -55.21 -61.24
N ASP A 848 26.92 -55.40 -61.56
CA ASP A 848 26.03 -56.26 -60.76
C ASP A 848 26.48 -57.72 -60.86
N ILE A 849 26.96 -58.15 -62.02
CA ILE A 849 27.49 -59.51 -62.21
C ILE A 849 28.77 -59.72 -61.42
N LYS A 850 29.66 -58.72 -61.38
CA LYS A 850 30.86 -58.78 -60.52
C LYS A 850 30.48 -58.88 -59.04
N ARG A 851 29.54 -58.05 -58.56
CA ARG A 851 29.05 -58.13 -57.18
C ARG A 851 28.38 -59.47 -56.88
N PHE A 852 27.49 -59.92 -57.76
CA PHE A 852 26.84 -61.22 -57.67
C PHE A 852 27.87 -62.34 -57.54
N SER A 853 28.88 -62.40 -58.41
CA SER A 853 29.92 -63.44 -58.37
C SER A 853 30.68 -63.48 -57.04
N ARG A 854 31.01 -62.31 -56.46
CA ARG A 854 31.68 -62.20 -55.15
C ARG A 854 30.82 -62.79 -54.04
N TRP A 855 29.55 -62.40 -53.96
CA TRP A 855 28.64 -62.86 -52.91
C TRP A 855 28.23 -64.33 -53.10
N MET A 856 28.18 -64.82 -54.34
CA MET A 856 27.98 -66.23 -54.67
C MET A 856 29.10 -67.12 -54.10
N ARG A 857 30.36 -66.72 -54.24
CA ARG A 857 31.47 -67.44 -53.61
C ARG A 857 31.33 -67.43 -52.09
N ALA A 858 30.98 -66.28 -51.49
CA ALA A 858 30.84 -66.15 -50.04
C ALA A 858 29.78 -67.10 -49.46
N ILE A 859 28.58 -67.13 -50.04
CA ILE A 859 27.50 -68.01 -49.55
C ILE A 859 27.81 -69.48 -49.75
N LEU A 860 28.41 -69.86 -50.88
CA LEU A 860 28.80 -71.24 -51.17
C LEU A 860 29.87 -71.74 -50.21
N ARG A 861 30.86 -70.90 -49.83
CA ARG A 861 31.87 -71.28 -48.83
C ARG A 861 31.23 -71.55 -47.47
N ILE A 862 30.23 -70.77 -47.06
CA ILE A 862 29.51 -70.98 -45.79
C ILE A 862 28.72 -72.29 -45.83
N LEU A 863 27.94 -72.52 -46.88
CA LEU A 863 27.09 -73.71 -47.02
C LEU A 863 27.93 -75.01 -47.08
N LEU A 864 28.98 -75.02 -47.91
CA LEU A 864 29.84 -76.19 -48.07
C LEU A 864 30.63 -76.51 -46.79
N HIS A 865 31.01 -75.49 -45.99
CA HIS A 865 31.69 -75.69 -44.71
C HIS A 865 30.78 -76.30 -43.63
N ARG A 866 29.49 -75.95 -43.63
CA ARG A 866 28.51 -76.50 -42.66
C ARG A 866 28.15 -77.96 -42.95
N SER A 867 28.21 -78.38 -44.22
CA SER A 867 28.04 -79.77 -44.69
C SER A 867 26.76 -80.50 -44.23
N GLY A 868 25.69 -79.78 -43.89
CA GLY A 868 24.37 -80.35 -43.57
C GLY A 868 23.60 -80.78 -44.82
N ALA A 869 22.68 -81.76 -44.70
CA ALA A 869 21.92 -82.26 -45.86
C ALA A 869 21.11 -81.15 -46.57
N ASP A 870 20.49 -80.26 -45.80
CA ASP A 870 19.76 -79.10 -46.33
C ASP A 870 20.71 -78.06 -46.93
N ASP A 871 21.84 -77.79 -46.26
CA ASP A 871 22.87 -76.85 -46.71
C ASP A 871 23.48 -77.26 -48.07
N GLU A 872 23.64 -78.58 -48.31
CA GLU A 872 24.12 -79.12 -49.59
C GLU A 872 23.11 -78.94 -50.72
N SER A 873 21.82 -79.11 -50.43
CA SER A 873 20.75 -78.86 -51.40
C SER A 873 20.67 -77.38 -51.77
N ALA A 874 20.81 -76.49 -50.78
CA ALA A 874 20.88 -75.05 -50.97
C ALA A 874 22.13 -74.65 -51.76
N ALA A 875 23.29 -75.23 -51.45
CA ALA A 875 24.54 -74.97 -52.17
C ALA A 875 24.39 -75.30 -53.66
N PHE A 876 23.78 -76.44 -54.00
CA PHE A 876 23.54 -76.79 -55.40
C PHE A 876 22.55 -75.83 -56.08
N SER A 877 21.49 -75.39 -55.38
CA SER A 877 20.57 -74.37 -55.89
C SER A 877 21.31 -73.07 -56.26
N TYR A 878 22.22 -72.61 -55.40
CA TYR A 878 23.07 -71.45 -55.69
C TYR A 878 24.03 -71.70 -56.87
N VAL A 879 24.64 -72.89 -56.99
CA VAL A 879 25.45 -73.24 -58.17
C VAL A 879 24.61 -73.20 -59.44
N SER A 880 23.38 -73.72 -59.42
CA SER A 880 22.45 -73.66 -60.55
C SER A 880 22.12 -72.20 -60.91
N ARG A 881 21.85 -71.36 -59.91
CA ARG A 881 21.59 -69.93 -60.11
C ARG A 881 22.78 -69.19 -60.73
N ALA A 882 24.01 -69.49 -60.29
CA ALA A 882 25.21 -68.94 -60.91
C ALA A 882 25.39 -69.43 -62.36
N LEU A 883 25.08 -70.70 -62.63
CA LEU A 883 25.09 -71.24 -63.98
C LEU A 883 24.08 -70.52 -64.88
N ASP A 884 22.89 -70.21 -64.38
CA ASP A 884 21.90 -69.45 -65.15
C ASP A 884 22.35 -68.03 -65.46
N VAL A 885 23.04 -67.36 -64.53
CA VAL A 885 23.68 -66.06 -64.81
C VAL A 885 24.78 -66.20 -65.86
N LEU A 886 25.64 -67.23 -65.79
CA LEU A 886 26.70 -67.49 -66.77
C LEU A 886 26.17 -67.79 -68.19
N LYS A 887 24.97 -68.35 -68.32
CA LYS A 887 24.32 -68.58 -69.62
C LYS A 887 23.94 -67.27 -70.33
N THR A 888 23.69 -66.20 -69.57
CA THR A 888 23.28 -64.90 -70.13
C THR A 888 24.40 -64.24 -70.94
N PRO A 889 24.09 -63.40 -71.95
CA PRO A 889 25.12 -62.70 -72.74
C PRO A 889 26.04 -61.82 -71.89
N LEU A 890 25.47 -61.20 -70.86
CA LEU A 890 26.18 -60.35 -69.91
C LEU A 890 27.05 -61.19 -68.96
N GLY A 891 26.57 -62.36 -68.53
CA GLY A 891 27.36 -63.31 -67.73
C GLY A 891 28.61 -63.79 -68.44
N LYS A 892 28.53 -64.12 -69.74
CA LYS A 892 29.69 -64.58 -70.51
C LYS A 892 30.83 -63.56 -70.62
N THR A 893 30.50 -62.27 -70.52
CA THR A 893 31.45 -61.17 -70.73
C THR A 893 31.89 -60.48 -69.45
N ALA A 894 30.99 -60.35 -68.47
CA ALA A 894 31.22 -59.58 -67.24
C ALA A 894 31.50 -60.44 -66.00
N TYR A 895 31.27 -61.77 -66.05
CA TYR A 895 31.57 -62.65 -64.92
C TYR A 895 33.10 -62.82 -64.76
N PRO A 896 33.68 -62.52 -63.59
CA PRO A 896 35.13 -62.59 -63.40
C PRO A 896 35.68 -64.00 -63.67
N LEU A 897 36.75 -64.09 -64.46
CA LEU A 897 37.36 -65.37 -64.84
C LEU A 897 37.83 -66.19 -63.63
N ASP A 898 38.38 -65.54 -62.61
CA ASP A 898 38.83 -66.19 -61.38
C ASP A 898 37.65 -66.76 -60.57
N GLU A 899 36.50 -66.08 -60.56
CA GLU A 899 35.28 -66.53 -59.91
C GLU A 899 34.68 -67.73 -60.65
N ALA A 900 34.60 -67.66 -61.99
CA ALA A 900 34.16 -68.77 -62.81
C ALA A 900 35.07 -70.00 -62.68
N HIS A 901 36.40 -69.80 -62.65
CA HIS A 901 37.37 -70.88 -62.45
C HIS A 901 37.18 -71.56 -61.09
N TRP A 902 37.10 -70.78 -60.01
CA TRP A 902 36.87 -71.32 -58.68
C TRP A 902 35.53 -72.08 -58.60
N LEU A 903 34.48 -71.56 -59.22
CA LEU A 903 33.16 -72.18 -59.19
C LEU A 903 33.13 -73.52 -59.95
N VAL A 904 33.76 -73.59 -61.13
CA VAL A 904 33.94 -74.84 -61.89
C VAL A 904 34.76 -75.85 -61.09
N ALA A 905 35.90 -75.43 -60.52
CA ALA A 905 36.75 -76.30 -59.71
C ALA A 905 36.03 -76.80 -58.44
N THR A 906 35.30 -75.93 -57.76
CA THR A 906 34.55 -76.27 -56.55
C THR A 906 33.42 -77.25 -56.87
N ALA A 907 32.66 -77.00 -57.95
CA ALA A 907 31.59 -77.91 -58.35
C ALA A 907 32.12 -79.28 -58.79
N TRP A 908 33.25 -79.30 -59.52
CA TRP A 908 33.91 -80.53 -59.93
C TRP A 908 34.44 -81.34 -58.74
N ASN A 909 35.20 -80.71 -57.85
CA ASN A 909 35.74 -81.35 -56.66
C ASN A 909 34.63 -81.89 -55.76
N ARG A 910 33.55 -81.12 -55.56
CA ARG A 910 32.39 -81.57 -54.79
C ARG A 910 31.69 -82.77 -55.44
N GLY A 911 31.59 -82.79 -56.76
CA GLY A 911 31.10 -83.95 -57.52
C GLY A 911 31.95 -85.21 -57.30
N LEU A 912 33.28 -85.08 -57.27
CA LEU A 912 34.20 -86.19 -56.97
C LEU A 912 34.09 -86.68 -55.52
N GLU A 913 33.93 -85.76 -54.56
CA GLU A 913 33.69 -86.10 -53.15
C GLU A 913 32.39 -86.92 -52.99
N TRP A 914 31.30 -86.50 -53.64
CA TRP A 914 30.05 -87.26 -53.64
C TRP A 914 30.19 -88.64 -54.28
N PHE A 915 30.98 -88.74 -55.35
CA PHE A 915 31.29 -90.02 -55.99
C PHE A 915 32.04 -90.96 -55.03
N SER A 916 33.07 -90.44 -54.34
CA SER A 916 33.83 -91.20 -53.33
C SER A 916 32.96 -91.66 -52.15
N SER A 917 31.87 -90.95 -51.87
CA SER A 917 30.88 -91.27 -50.83
C SER A 917 29.72 -92.14 -51.32
N SER A 918 29.82 -92.75 -52.51
CA SER A 918 28.80 -93.59 -53.15
C SER A 918 27.45 -92.91 -53.43
N ARG A 919 27.38 -91.57 -53.45
CA ARG A 919 26.18 -90.79 -53.77
C ARG A 919 26.18 -90.40 -55.25
N VAL A 920 25.86 -91.38 -56.09
CA VAL A 920 26.02 -91.32 -57.55
C VAL A 920 25.20 -90.19 -58.21
N GLN A 921 23.94 -90.01 -57.80
CA GLN A 921 23.05 -89.03 -58.42
C GLN A 921 23.52 -87.58 -58.16
N GLN A 922 23.95 -87.28 -56.92
CA GLN A 922 24.50 -85.97 -56.57
C GLN A 922 25.84 -85.74 -57.28
N ALA A 923 26.73 -86.74 -57.30
CA ALA A 923 27.99 -86.66 -58.01
C ALA A 923 27.80 -86.29 -59.49
N LYS A 924 26.83 -86.92 -60.15
CA LYS A 924 26.45 -86.63 -61.53
C LYS A 924 26.02 -85.18 -61.71
N GLN A 925 25.09 -84.69 -60.89
CA GLN A 925 24.56 -83.32 -60.97
C GLN A 925 25.66 -82.25 -60.82
N TRP A 926 26.56 -82.42 -59.85
CA TRP A 926 27.65 -81.48 -59.60
C TRP A 926 28.71 -81.49 -60.72
N CYS A 927 29.09 -82.67 -61.22
CA CYS A 927 30.01 -82.81 -62.35
C CYS A 927 29.42 -82.24 -63.65
N GLU A 928 28.14 -82.48 -63.94
CA GLU A 928 27.45 -81.93 -65.12
C GLU A 928 27.35 -80.41 -65.05
N ALA A 929 27.04 -79.85 -63.87
CA ALA A 929 27.03 -78.41 -63.66
C ALA A 929 28.41 -77.80 -63.94
N ALA A 930 29.49 -78.39 -63.40
CA ALA A 930 30.86 -77.93 -63.63
C ALA A 930 31.26 -77.97 -65.12
N MET A 931 30.94 -79.07 -65.82
CA MET A 931 31.19 -79.21 -67.27
C MET A 931 30.42 -78.16 -68.08
N THR A 932 29.15 -77.97 -67.74
CA THR A 932 28.28 -76.99 -68.40
C THR A 932 28.79 -75.57 -68.20
N MET A 933 29.19 -75.21 -66.97
CA MET A 933 29.81 -73.91 -66.66
C MET A 933 31.11 -73.69 -67.44
N SER A 934 31.96 -74.71 -67.55
CA SER A 934 33.23 -74.63 -68.29
C SER A 934 33.06 -74.34 -69.78
N SER A 935 31.90 -74.70 -70.36
CA SER A 935 31.58 -74.47 -71.78
C SER A 935 31.21 -73.02 -72.09
N PHE A 936 30.68 -72.29 -71.10
CA PHE A 936 30.25 -70.91 -71.26
C PHE A 936 31.37 -69.88 -71.07
N SER A 937 32.54 -70.33 -70.62
CA SER A 937 33.74 -69.49 -70.48
C SER A 937 34.89 -70.07 -71.29
N PRO A 938 34.97 -69.76 -72.60
CA PRO A 938 36.00 -70.28 -73.51
C PRO A 938 37.42 -69.96 -73.05
N ASP A 939 37.61 -68.82 -72.39
CA ASP A 939 38.90 -68.31 -71.88
C ASP A 939 39.41 -69.01 -70.61
N LEU A 940 38.61 -69.90 -70.00
CA LEU A 940 39.09 -70.72 -68.89
C LEU A 940 40.15 -71.72 -69.39
N LYS A 941 41.36 -71.65 -68.82
CA LYS A 941 42.45 -72.62 -69.03
C LYS A 941 42.17 -73.95 -68.29
N VAL A 942 41.03 -74.56 -68.57
CA VAL A 942 40.64 -75.85 -68.01
C VAL A 942 40.72 -76.89 -69.11
N ASP A 943 41.36 -78.03 -68.83
CA ASP A 943 41.50 -79.14 -69.77
C ASP A 943 40.16 -79.89 -69.89
N ARG A 944 39.24 -79.31 -70.68
CA ARG A 944 37.87 -79.81 -70.86
C ARG A 944 37.86 -81.23 -71.43
N GLN A 945 38.87 -81.59 -72.23
CA GLN A 945 39.02 -82.93 -72.78
C GLN A 945 39.32 -83.94 -71.66
N LYS A 946 40.27 -83.65 -70.77
CA LYS A 946 40.53 -84.50 -69.60
C LYS A 946 39.34 -84.57 -68.65
N MET A 947 38.61 -83.47 -68.43
CA MET A 947 37.40 -83.52 -67.62
C MET A 947 36.33 -84.41 -68.26
N HIS A 948 36.15 -84.35 -69.59
CA HIS A 948 35.19 -85.20 -70.30
C HIS A 948 35.59 -86.69 -70.26
N GLU A 949 36.86 -87.00 -70.51
CA GLU A 949 37.41 -88.36 -70.41
C GLU A 949 37.27 -88.91 -68.97
N HIS A 950 37.58 -88.10 -67.95
CA HIS A 950 37.43 -88.49 -66.56
C HIS A 950 35.95 -88.66 -66.17
N TYR A 951 35.06 -87.82 -66.70
CA TYR A 951 33.62 -87.94 -66.49
C TYR A 951 33.04 -89.21 -67.14
N GLN A 952 33.45 -89.56 -68.36
CA GLN A 952 33.06 -90.81 -69.02
C GLN A 952 33.52 -92.02 -68.20
N HIS A 953 34.78 -92.02 -67.73
CA HIS A 953 35.28 -93.06 -66.85
C HIS A 953 34.54 -93.14 -65.50
N LEU A 954 34.06 -92.00 -64.97
CA LEU A 954 33.19 -91.98 -63.78
C LEU A 954 31.82 -92.58 -64.09
N LEU A 955 31.20 -92.25 -65.23
CA LEU A 955 29.91 -92.82 -65.66
C LEU A 955 29.98 -94.34 -65.91
N ASP A 956 31.08 -94.83 -66.49
CA ASP A 956 31.33 -96.25 -66.69
C ASP A 956 31.43 -96.99 -65.34
N LYS A 957 32.09 -96.38 -64.34
CA LYS A 957 32.13 -96.90 -62.96
C LYS A 957 30.83 -96.75 -62.17
N MET A 958 29.92 -95.87 -62.59
CA MET A 958 28.58 -95.71 -61.99
C MET A 958 27.56 -96.70 -62.57
N SER A 959 27.83 -97.26 -63.75
CA SER A 959 26.99 -98.24 -64.44
C SER A 959 27.41 -99.70 -64.21
N SER A 960 28.60 -99.91 -63.63
CA SER A 960 29.06 -101.16 -62.99
C SER A 960 28.69 -101.21 -61.51
#